data_AF-A0A963HSR9-F1
#
_entry.id   AF-A0A963HSR9-F1
#
_cell.length_a   1.000
_cell.length_b   1.000
_cell.length_c   1.000
_cell.angle_alpha   90.00
_cell.angle_beta   90.00
_cell.angle_gamma   90.00
#
_symmetry.space_group_name_H-M   'P 1'
#
loop_
_entity.id
_entity.type
_entity.pdbx_description
1 polymer ?
#
loop_
_entity_poly.entity_id
_entity_poly.type
_entity_poly.pdbx_seq_one_letter_code
_entity_poly.pdbx_strand_id
1 'polypeptide(L)'
;MRWLLMLFAIGLAADVGSAEDTTTPLIWVEFDVDPTPYDTGKGVLDFPDACIQIPEVTTRQNGLRPATQGDYHRISGPGRLMRRDSAGAVTTLFDCEALGRLCMPEDPRLSPDGMKVAFTLYFGTELSKACGHPGNTMLAGTGAGAHIAIHDLQTGVTTEWPAVPGRHDVTPVIIQQGAQLKIMFSSDRARVYEPIIRNTSAEGLHVLQTYIADIDGTNVEKTGTHDFSPNYGGYQLKDGRIISSCAQWGHDLGFRNVGPLYTNWVSTLLNMWWACGQDPWGGSNESIFGAHYSGKALHFFSQMTDESIVIGEYYRGNRQQGAGRLLKFSPRPFNIEGVPVSETLWENNVMPPRDLVDITPWANPQDAQSFWDSARNQYQGRVRDPFGLPNNELGFVWCKGICNYQSGASIDMMDDYAFGGPSRTPGLIADPMSVELGIYKLPANKIPSTDYVNDPVVMVDRRHVAEHAAIYGGPYIDVHGQATPKQVAQPTSGDSNCYLRIASMQSDTRSFQIYKGTWRWGHDEISSIHGKELPGVTDSDVKYIRIAELIPNTVRPNNFAGVGTVPYSFWGYKSKSLGEAPVETDGSAYIQVPCETPWVLSGLNADRETVKHDQMPQSLRRGTTLTCGGCHLHNDVSPQPVFANSIAAGKPPQALQNPRPIYEYSADIVPIINKRCASCHNGPTGQGGLNLNDGSNTRSMITRDYSQKTNPNPVVIHTPAEGYDGTKQYILDRPLASWLIHGSSSAGSPLYWYFKNERTDYRTNAASSADIDYNINHPNVPTTASELQVVRDWIDTGLQYDPAVPITPYSGSVSSNR
;
A
#
# COMPACT_ATOMS: atom_id res chain seq x y z
N MET A 1 43.48 18.59 -63.69
CA MET A 1 43.53 19.25 -62.36
C MET A 1 42.26 18.85 -61.60
N ARG A 2 42.39 17.95 -60.60
CA ARG A 2 42.01 18.10 -59.16
C ARG A 2 40.49 18.22 -58.91
N TRP A 3 39.77 17.16 -58.48
CA TRP A 3 39.61 16.57 -57.12
C TRP A 3 39.03 17.50 -56.03
N LEU A 4 37.83 17.17 -55.51
CA LEU A 4 37.44 16.90 -54.10
C LEU A 4 35.89 16.81 -54.01
N LEU A 5 35.26 15.64 -53.80
CA LEU A 5 34.91 14.99 -52.52
C LEU A 5 34.02 15.84 -51.58
N MET A 6 32.72 15.54 -51.55
CA MET A 6 31.85 15.73 -50.38
C MET A 6 31.36 14.35 -49.93
N LEU A 7 31.97 13.86 -48.84
CA LEU A 7 31.53 12.70 -48.08
C LEU A 7 30.26 13.07 -47.31
N PHE A 8 29.20 12.28 -47.47
CA PHE A 8 28.15 12.16 -46.46
C PHE A 8 28.76 11.48 -45.24
N ALA A 9 29.06 12.26 -44.20
CA ALA A 9 29.31 11.72 -42.88
C ALA A 9 27.95 11.35 -42.25
N ILE A 10 27.57 10.09 -42.38
CA ILE A 10 26.71 9.47 -41.36
C ILE A 10 27.60 9.45 -40.11
N GLY A 11 27.36 10.41 -39.22
CA GLY A 11 27.93 10.34 -37.88
C GLY A 11 27.36 9.10 -37.22
N LEU A 12 28.15 8.03 -37.17
CA LEU A 12 28.14 7.15 -36.02
C LEU A 12 28.34 8.09 -34.83
N ALA A 13 27.27 8.40 -34.10
CA ALA A 13 27.40 8.84 -32.73
C ALA A 13 28.18 7.71 -32.06
N ALA A 14 29.47 7.95 -31.84
CA ALA A 14 30.25 7.09 -30.99
C ALA A 14 29.57 7.20 -29.62
N ASP A 15 28.94 6.11 -29.18
CA ASP A 15 28.58 5.95 -27.78
C ASP A 15 29.79 6.38 -26.97
N VAL A 16 29.59 7.42 -26.15
CA VAL A 16 30.60 7.85 -25.20
C VAL A 16 30.68 6.70 -24.21
N GLY A 17 31.64 5.79 -24.45
CA GLY A 17 31.72 4.49 -23.83
C GLY A 17 31.59 4.57 -22.31
N SER A 18 30.40 4.24 -21.81
CA SER A 18 30.23 3.79 -20.45
C SER A 18 31.12 2.55 -20.28
N ALA A 19 31.75 2.42 -19.12
CA ALA A 19 32.43 1.18 -18.80
C ALA A 19 31.41 0.03 -18.88
N GLU A 20 31.80 -1.08 -19.50
CA GLU A 20 30.97 -2.30 -19.56
C GLU A 20 31.48 -3.31 -18.52
N ASP A 21 30.56 -3.92 -17.78
CA ASP A 21 30.81 -5.07 -16.93
C ASP A 21 30.10 -6.31 -17.48
N THR A 22 30.90 -7.16 -18.13
CA THR A 22 30.48 -8.43 -18.72
C THR A 22 30.78 -9.63 -17.83
N THR A 23 31.23 -9.40 -16.58
CA THR A 23 31.76 -10.47 -15.71
C THR A 23 30.91 -10.74 -14.47
N THR A 24 30.18 -9.74 -13.98
CA THR A 24 29.36 -9.89 -12.78
C THR A 24 28.23 -10.91 -13.01
N PRO A 25 28.12 -11.97 -12.18
CA PRO A 25 27.02 -12.93 -12.25
C PRO A 25 25.66 -12.26 -12.16
N LEU A 26 24.74 -12.65 -13.04
CA LEU A 26 23.44 -11.99 -13.18
C LEU A 26 22.37 -12.99 -13.60
N ILE A 27 21.15 -12.81 -13.12
CA ILE A 27 19.94 -13.43 -13.67
C ILE A 27 18.98 -12.30 -14.00
N TRP A 28 18.36 -12.33 -15.17
CA TRP A 28 17.42 -11.30 -15.61
C TRP A 28 16.37 -11.86 -16.54
N VAL A 29 15.35 -11.05 -16.79
CA VAL A 29 14.27 -11.33 -17.73
C VAL A 29 14.46 -10.47 -18.96
N GLU A 30 14.15 -11.01 -20.12
CA GLU A 30 14.13 -10.25 -21.37
C GLU A 30 12.99 -10.64 -22.30
N PHE A 31 12.60 -9.71 -23.17
CA PHE A 31 11.72 -9.96 -24.30
C PHE A 31 12.09 -9.05 -25.47
N ASP A 32 11.82 -9.50 -26.68
CA ASP A 32 12.15 -8.75 -27.89
C ASP A 32 11.14 -7.62 -28.14
N VAL A 33 11.65 -6.49 -28.63
CA VAL A 33 10.87 -5.30 -28.99
C VAL A 33 11.01 -5.07 -30.49
N ASP A 34 9.93 -5.25 -31.26
CA ASP A 34 9.91 -5.04 -32.71
C ASP A 34 10.20 -3.58 -33.04
N PRO A 35 11.30 -3.28 -33.75
CA PRO A 35 11.72 -1.91 -33.92
C PRO A 35 11.00 -1.12 -35.00
N THR A 36 10.06 -1.76 -35.71
CA THR A 36 9.46 -1.22 -36.92
C THR A 36 8.63 0.03 -36.62
N PRO A 37 8.92 1.17 -37.27
CA PRO A 37 8.07 2.35 -37.17
C PRO A 37 6.63 2.02 -37.55
N TYR A 38 5.69 2.49 -36.73
CA TYR A 38 4.28 2.18 -36.89
C TYR A 38 3.49 3.45 -37.18
N ASP A 39 2.84 3.49 -38.33
CA ASP A 39 1.86 4.52 -38.67
C ASP A 39 0.52 4.19 -38.03
N THR A 40 0.06 5.12 -37.23
CA THR A 40 -1.07 4.93 -36.32
C THR A 40 -2.34 5.55 -36.88
N GLY A 41 -2.27 6.05 -38.13
CA GLY A 41 -3.32 6.79 -38.81
C GLY A 41 -3.40 8.26 -38.41
N LYS A 42 -2.54 8.71 -37.47
CA LYS A 42 -2.47 10.09 -36.96
C LYS A 42 -1.04 10.65 -36.91
N GLY A 43 -0.05 9.83 -37.28
CA GLY A 43 1.37 10.14 -37.22
C GLY A 43 2.21 8.85 -37.23
N VAL A 44 3.45 8.94 -37.69
CA VAL A 44 4.41 7.83 -37.65
C VAL A 44 5.16 7.91 -36.32
N LEU A 45 5.07 6.86 -35.51
CA LEU A 45 6.03 6.68 -34.43
C LEU A 45 7.32 6.15 -35.05
N ASP A 46 8.35 7.00 -35.07
CA ASP A 46 9.69 6.59 -35.48
C ASP A 46 10.34 5.65 -34.43
N PHE A 47 9.73 5.49 -33.24
CA PHE A 47 10.30 4.74 -32.11
C PHE A 47 9.33 3.67 -31.53
N PRO A 48 9.73 2.39 -31.58
CA PRO A 48 8.93 1.19 -31.28
C PRO A 48 8.76 0.86 -29.79
N ASP A 49 9.68 1.36 -28.97
CA ASP A 49 9.95 0.96 -27.59
C ASP A 49 8.94 1.55 -26.59
N ALA A 50 8.07 2.46 -27.05
CA ALA A 50 6.97 3.06 -26.29
C ALA A 50 5.83 2.09 -25.96
N CYS A 51 5.79 0.91 -26.60
CA CYS A 51 4.66 0.00 -26.58
C CYS A 51 4.96 -1.28 -25.79
N ILE A 52 5.58 -1.16 -24.61
CA ILE A 52 5.83 -2.29 -23.71
C ILE A 52 5.05 -2.18 -22.41
N GLN A 53 4.72 -3.31 -21.79
CA GLN A 53 4.05 -3.40 -20.49
C GLN A 53 4.70 -4.49 -19.64
N ILE A 54 5.13 -4.13 -18.44
CA ILE A 54 5.73 -5.07 -17.49
C ILE A 54 4.79 -5.41 -16.31
N PRO A 55 4.82 -6.66 -15.79
CA PRO A 55 3.79 -7.22 -14.92
C PRO A 55 3.57 -6.51 -13.60
N GLU A 56 4.64 -6.06 -12.95
CA GLU A 56 4.53 -5.44 -11.62
C GLU A 56 3.72 -4.14 -11.65
N VAL A 57 3.47 -3.55 -12.83
CA VAL A 57 2.50 -2.47 -12.93
C VAL A 57 1.15 -2.93 -13.44
N THR A 58 1.05 -3.91 -14.33
CA THR A 58 -0.25 -4.33 -14.88
C THR A 58 -1.07 -5.10 -13.85
N THR A 59 -0.40 -5.93 -13.04
CA THR A 59 -0.97 -6.60 -11.87
C THR A 59 -1.30 -5.61 -10.75
N ARG A 60 -0.48 -4.55 -10.59
CA ARG A 60 -0.61 -3.54 -9.54
C ARG A 60 -1.68 -2.52 -9.86
N GLN A 61 -1.62 -1.82 -11.01
CA GLN A 61 -2.57 -0.79 -11.49
C GLN A 61 -4.00 -1.28 -11.54
N ASN A 62 -4.20 -2.55 -11.88
CA ASN A 62 -5.51 -3.06 -12.20
C ASN A 62 -5.88 -4.32 -11.41
N GLY A 63 -5.19 -4.59 -10.30
CA GLY A 63 -5.40 -5.71 -9.37
C GLY A 63 -5.86 -7.01 -10.04
N LEU A 64 -5.05 -7.48 -10.99
CA LEU A 64 -5.19 -8.79 -11.62
C LEU A 64 -6.48 -8.97 -12.44
N ARG A 65 -6.98 -7.92 -13.13
CA ARG A 65 -8.11 -8.11 -14.06
C ARG A 65 -7.79 -9.25 -15.04
N PRO A 66 -8.76 -10.13 -15.38
CA PRO A 66 -8.56 -11.08 -16.46
C PRO A 66 -8.19 -10.32 -17.74
N ALA A 67 -7.27 -10.89 -18.53
CA ALA A 67 -6.67 -10.26 -19.71
C ALA A 67 -7.67 -9.96 -20.88
N THR A 68 -8.96 -10.10 -20.61
CA THR A 68 -10.11 -9.91 -21.48
C THR A 68 -10.73 -8.50 -21.40
N GLN A 69 -10.37 -7.65 -20.43
CA GLN A 69 -10.97 -6.31 -20.27
C GLN A 69 -10.09 -5.14 -20.74
N GLY A 70 -9.83 -5.04 -22.05
CA GLY A 70 -9.11 -3.91 -22.66
C GLY A 70 -7.59 -4.01 -22.59
N ASP A 71 -6.89 -3.20 -23.40
CA ASP A 71 -5.43 -3.31 -23.64
C ASP A 71 -4.54 -2.91 -22.45
N TYR A 72 -5.14 -2.47 -21.34
CA TYR A 72 -4.47 -1.89 -20.18
C TYR A 72 -3.94 -2.93 -19.16
N HIS A 73 -4.25 -4.22 -19.33
CA HIS A 73 -4.11 -5.27 -18.30
C HIS A 73 -3.19 -6.42 -18.72
N ARG A 74 -2.33 -6.20 -19.72
CA ARG A 74 -1.59 -7.27 -20.38
C ARG A 74 -0.09 -7.16 -20.10
N ILE A 75 0.67 -8.19 -20.41
CA ILE A 75 2.11 -8.25 -20.14
C ILE A 75 2.82 -8.48 -21.47
N SER A 76 3.81 -7.65 -21.79
CA SER A 76 4.64 -7.85 -22.97
C SER A 76 5.36 -9.19 -22.91
N GLY A 77 5.36 -9.88 -24.04
CA GLY A 77 5.96 -11.20 -24.18
C GLY A 77 5.54 -11.85 -25.49
N PRO A 78 6.02 -13.06 -25.81
CA PRO A 78 6.72 -13.98 -24.90
C PRO A 78 8.11 -13.52 -24.47
N GLY A 79 8.59 -14.02 -23.33
CA GLY A 79 9.92 -13.66 -22.79
C GLY A 79 10.79 -14.83 -22.38
N ARG A 80 12.00 -14.49 -21.94
CA ARG A 80 13.10 -15.41 -21.61
C ARG A 80 13.67 -15.09 -20.24
N LEU A 81 14.04 -16.13 -19.50
CA LEU A 81 14.85 -16.03 -18.28
C LEU A 81 16.30 -16.35 -18.64
N MET A 82 17.19 -15.44 -18.28
CA MET A 82 18.58 -15.46 -18.71
C MET A 82 19.51 -15.50 -17.52
N ARG A 83 20.72 -16.03 -17.74
CA ARG A 83 21.77 -16.09 -16.73
C ARG A 83 23.12 -15.80 -17.34
N ARG A 84 23.89 -14.99 -16.64
CA ARG A 84 25.33 -14.84 -16.80
C ARG A 84 26.02 -15.45 -15.60
N ASP A 85 26.89 -16.42 -15.85
CA ASP A 85 27.64 -17.09 -14.78
C ASP A 85 28.92 -16.32 -14.41
N SER A 86 29.67 -16.85 -13.44
CA SER A 86 30.93 -16.25 -12.96
C SER A 86 32.07 -16.30 -13.97
N ALA A 87 31.94 -17.06 -15.06
CA ALA A 87 32.88 -17.05 -16.18
C ALA A 87 32.49 -16.03 -17.27
N GLY A 88 31.36 -15.33 -17.08
CA GLY A 88 30.80 -14.40 -18.06
C GLY A 88 29.98 -15.08 -19.16
N ALA A 89 29.73 -16.40 -19.07
CA ALA A 89 28.94 -17.09 -20.08
C ALA A 89 27.45 -16.77 -19.90
N VAL A 90 26.82 -16.33 -20.99
CA VAL A 90 25.38 -16.04 -21.04
C VAL A 90 24.62 -17.25 -21.57
N THR A 91 23.57 -17.66 -20.85
CA THR A 91 22.72 -18.81 -21.15
C THR A 91 21.26 -18.48 -20.90
N THR A 92 20.38 -19.12 -21.68
CA THR A 92 18.94 -19.05 -21.47
C THR A 92 18.51 -20.18 -20.54
N LEU A 93 17.94 -19.83 -19.39
CA LEU A 93 17.42 -20.80 -18.41
C LEU A 93 16.00 -21.26 -18.77
N PHE A 94 15.20 -20.37 -19.37
CA PHE A 94 13.84 -20.65 -19.77
C PHE A 94 13.45 -19.75 -20.94
N ASP A 95 12.80 -20.30 -21.95
CA ASP A 95 12.39 -19.58 -23.16
C ASP A 95 10.96 -19.97 -23.54
N CYS A 96 10.03 -19.03 -23.41
CA CYS A 96 8.63 -19.26 -23.72
C CYS A 96 8.39 -19.56 -25.20
N GLU A 97 9.08 -18.86 -26.10
CA GLU A 97 8.90 -19.03 -27.54
C GLU A 97 9.49 -20.37 -28.01
N ALA A 98 10.69 -20.72 -27.54
CA ALA A 98 11.31 -22.00 -27.87
C ALA A 98 10.48 -23.21 -27.37
N LEU A 99 9.69 -23.03 -26.32
CA LEU A 99 8.74 -24.02 -25.80
C LEU A 99 7.37 -23.98 -26.49
N GLY A 100 7.12 -23.03 -27.40
CA GLY A 100 5.83 -22.85 -28.07
C GLY A 100 4.72 -22.38 -27.12
N ARG A 101 5.07 -21.61 -26.09
CA ARG A 101 4.17 -21.19 -25.01
C ARG A 101 3.96 -19.68 -25.01
N LEU A 102 2.73 -19.27 -24.74
CA LEU A 102 2.38 -17.86 -24.50
C LEU A 102 2.63 -17.55 -23.03
N CYS A 103 3.88 -17.25 -22.68
CA CYS A 103 4.25 -16.97 -21.30
C CYS A 103 5.33 -15.88 -21.15
N MET A 104 5.50 -15.43 -19.92
CA MET A 104 6.51 -14.44 -19.52
C MET A 104 7.07 -14.82 -18.14
N PRO A 105 8.36 -15.20 -18.04
CA PRO A 105 9.01 -15.46 -16.74
C PRO A 105 9.36 -14.13 -16.07
N GLU A 106 9.12 -14.02 -14.76
CA GLU A 106 9.20 -12.77 -14.00
C GLU A 106 9.61 -13.00 -12.54
N ASP A 107 9.99 -11.92 -11.85
CA ASP A 107 10.34 -11.95 -10.43
C ASP A 107 11.35 -13.05 -10.03
N PRO A 108 12.47 -13.25 -10.74
CA PRO A 108 13.41 -14.31 -10.39
C PRO A 108 13.97 -14.09 -8.98
N ARG A 109 14.17 -15.18 -8.24
CA ARG A 109 14.83 -15.22 -6.94
C ARG A 109 15.75 -16.43 -6.86
N LEU A 110 17.02 -16.16 -6.54
CA LEU A 110 18.04 -17.18 -6.38
C LEU A 110 18.03 -17.72 -4.93
N SER A 111 18.17 -19.03 -4.78
CA SER A 111 18.31 -19.67 -3.48
C SER A 111 19.62 -19.23 -2.81
N PRO A 112 19.71 -19.21 -1.47
CA PRO A 112 20.92 -18.77 -0.79
C PRO A 112 22.21 -19.51 -1.21
N ASP A 113 22.09 -20.80 -1.53
CA ASP A 113 23.17 -21.66 -2.02
C ASP A 113 23.57 -21.41 -3.49
N GLY A 114 22.85 -20.56 -4.22
CA GLY A 114 23.10 -20.25 -5.63
C GLY A 114 22.72 -21.37 -6.60
N MET A 115 21.88 -22.33 -6.21
CA MET A 115 21.58 -23.53 -7.02
C MET A 115 20.20 -23.53 -7.70
N LYS A 116 19.22 -22.78 -7.19
CA LYS A 116 17.84 -22.79 -7.68
C LYS A 116 17.32 -21.39 -7.90
N VAL A 117 16.63 -21.20 -9.02
CA VAL A 117 15.96 -19.94 -9.36
C VAL A 117 14.46 -20.17 -9.32
N ALA A 118 13.77 -19.57 -8.36
CA ALA A 118 12.31 -19.48 -8.37
C ALA A 118 11.89 -18.26 -9.18
N PHE A 119 10.83 -18.36 -9.98
CA PHE A 119 10.30 -17.25 -10.75
C PHE A 119 8.78 -17.40 -10.95
N THR A 120 8.10 -16.27 -11.09
CA THR A 120 6.71 -16.20 -11.53
C THR A 120 6.67 -16.55 -13.03
N LEU A 121 5.75 -17.41 -13.45
CA LEU A 121 5.48 -17.67 -14.86
C LEU A 121 4.07 -17.21 -15.20
N TYR A 122 3.96 -16.02 -15.79
CA TYR A 122 2.70 -15.53 -16.34
C TYR A 122 2.36 -16.29 -17.61
N PHE A 123 1.08 -16.59 -17.83
CA PHE A 123 0.62 -17.26 -19.05
C PHE A 123 -0.67 -16.64 -19.58
N GLY A 124 -0.78 -16.59 -20.91
CA GLY A 124 -1.97 -16.20 -21.65
C GLY A 124 -2.55 -17.35 -22.48
N THR A 125 -3.75 -17.15 -23.01
CA THR A 125 -4.37 -18.05 -23.99
C THR A 125 -4.30 -17.52 -25.41
N GLU A 126 -3.98 -16.24 -25.59
CA GLU A 126 -3.73 -15.62 -26.89
C GLU A 126 -2.70 -14.48 -26.77
N LEU A 127 -2.19 -14.02 -27.92
CA LEU A 127 -1.41 -12.79 -28.02
C LEU A 127 -2.30 -11.67 -28.55
N SER A 128 -2.09 -10.49 -27.99
CA SER A 128 -2.72 -9.26 -28.45
C SER A 128 -1.65 -8.23 -28.83
N LYS A 129 -2.02 -7.26 -29.64
CA LYS A 129 -1.11 -6.18 -30.03
C LYS A 129 -0.90 -5.20 -28.88
N ALA A 130 0.36 -4.85 -28.61
CA ALA A 130 0.71 -3.81 -27.65
C ALA A 130 0.39 -2.43 -28.24
N CYS A 131 -0.55 -1.68 -27.64
CA CYS A 131 -0.97 -0.35 -28.13
C CYS A 131 -1.36 -0.32 -29.63
N GLY A 132 -1.83 -1.44 -30.18
CA GLY A 132 -2.14 -1.58 -31.61
C GLY A 132 -0.94 -1.77 -32.55
N HIS A 133 0.29 -1.82 -32.02
CA HIS A 133 1.53 -2.06 -32.78
C HIS A 133 1.52 -3.44 -33.48
N PRO A 134 2.05 -3.57 -34.71
CA PRO A 134 1.98 -4.82 -35.47
C PRO A 134 2.86 -5.96 -34.94
N GLY A 135 4.09 -5.69 -34.47
CA GLY A 135 4.97 -6.76 -33.95
C GLY A 135 5.14 -6.84 -32.42
N ASN A 136 5.04 -5.74 -31.67
CA ASN A 136 5.00 -5.83 -30.20
C ASN A 136 3.70 -6.47 -29.72
N THR A 137 3.82 -7.54 -28.92
CA THR A 137 2.68 -8.32 -28.43
C THR A 137 2.64 -8.41 -26.91
N MET A 138 1.45 -8.74 -26.40
CA MET A 138 1.18 -8.91 -24.97
C MET A 138 0.31 -10.15 -24.73
N LEU A 139 0.61 -10.87 -23.65
CA LEU A 139 -0.16 -12.01 -23.16
C LEU A 139 -1.60 -11.60 -22.86
N ALA A 140 -2.56 -12.36 -23.38
CA ALA A 140 -3.98 -12.03 -23.33
C ALA A 140 -4.88 -13.27 -23.14
N GLY A 141 -6.19 -13.02 -23.10
CA GLY A 141 -7.23 -14.05 -23.23
C GLY A 141 -7.85 -14.52 -21.91
N THR A 142 -9.00 -15.19 -22.03
CA THR A 142 -9.73 -15.75 -20.88
C THR A 142 -8.94 -16.91 -20.29
N GLY A 143 -8.80 -16.94 -18.96
CA GLY A 143 -8.08 -18.01 -18.26
C GLY A 143 -6.58 -17.75 -18.08
N ALA A 144 -6.08 -16.59 -18.50
CA ALA A 144 -4.74 -16.11 -18.13
C ALA A 144 -4.54 -16.13 -16.61
N GLY A 145 -3.29 -16.30 -16.18
CA GLY A 145 -2.93 -16.41 -14.77
C GLY A 145 -1.41 -16.42 -14.58
N ALA A 146 -0.99 -16.80 -13.38
CA ALA A 146 0.42 -16.98 -13.06
C ALA A 146 0.61 -18.13 -12.06
N HIS A 147 1.70 -18.87 -12.23
CA HIS A 147 2.14 -19.89 -11.28
C HIS A 147 3.65 -19.82 -11.08
N ILE A 148 4.15 -20.48 -10.04
CA ILE A 148 5.57 -20.49 -9.71
C ILE A 148 6.29 -21.62 -10.43
N ALA A 149 7.48 -21.32 -10.94
CA ALA A 149 8.40 -22.26 -11.54
C ALA A 149 9.75 -22.21 -10.81
N ILE A 150 10.43 -23.35 -10.74
CA ILE A 150 11.75 -23.51 -10.13
C ILE A 150 12.69 -24.09 -11.17
N HIS A 151 13.75 -23.38 -11.52
CA HIS A 151 14.83 -23.88 -12.36
C HIS A 151 16.03 -24.29 -11.49
N ASP A 152 16.48 -25.52 -11.65
CA ASP A 152 17.67 -26.04 -10.97
C ASP A 152 18.91 -25.84 -11.85
N LEU A 153 19.83 -24.97 -11.41
CA LEU A 153 21.02 -24.57 -12.17
C LEU A 153 22.04 -25.68 -12.34
N GLN A 154 21.98 -26.75 -11.53
CA GLN A 154 22.90 -27.86 -11.61
C GLN A 154 22.45 -28.90 -12.64
N THR A 155 21.15 -29.19 -12.67
CA THR A 155 20.55 -30.18 -13.57
C THR A 155 20.04 -29.58 -14.88
N GLY A 156 19.80 -28.27 -14.91
CA GLY A 156 19.17 -27.56 -16.04
C GLY A 156 17.67 -27.81 -16.17
N VAL A 157 17.04 -28.46 -15.16
CA VAL A 157 15.63 -28.84 -15.21
C VAL A 157 14.76 -27.76 -14.57
N THR A 158 13.67 -27.40 -15.25
CA THR A 158 12.61 -26.55 -14.69
C THR A 158 11.44 -27.41 -14.24
N THR A 159 11.01 -27.24 -12.98
CA THR A 159 9.78 -27.79 -12.43
C THR A 159 8.76 -26.69 -12.21
N GLU A 160 7.51 -26.92 -12.59
CA GLU A 160 6.44 -25.93 -12.48
C GLU A 160 5.37 -26.39 -11.50
N TRP A 161 4.88 -25.47 -10.67
CA TRP A 161 3.68 -25.71 -9.88
C TRP A 161 2.45 -25.80 -10.79
N PRO A 162 1.37 -26.47 -10.34
CA PRO A 162 0.16 -26.58 -11.16
C PRO A 162 -0.43 -25.20 -11.51
N ALA A 163 -0.54 -24.91 -12.82
CA ALA A 163 -1.22 -23.73 -13.32
C ALA A 163 -2.74 -23.85 -13.10
N VAL A 164 -3.35 -22.82 -12.49
CA VAL A 164 -4.80 -22.76 -12.30
C VAL A 164 -5.34 -21.51 -12.99
N PRO A 165 -6.26 -21.63 -13.96
CA PRO A 165 -6.79 -20.48 -14.69
C PRO A 165 -7.34 -19.38 -13.77
N GLY A 166 -6.92 -18.15 -14.02
CA GLY A 166 -7.33 -16.98 -13.24
C GLY A 166 -6.81 -16.93 -11.80
N ARG A 167 -5.89 -17.82 -11.40
CA ARG A 167 -5.13 -17.71 -10.14
C ARG A 167 -3.77 -17.11 -10.46
N HIS A 168 -3.27 -16.29 -9.54
CA HIS A 168 -1.98 -15.63 -9.65
C HIS A 168 -1.14 -15.99 -8.43
N ASP A 169 -0.25 -16.96 -8.56
CA ASP A 169 0.82 -17.20 -7.59
C ASP A 169 2.06 -16.47 -8.10
N VAL A 170 2.40 -15.34 -7.46
CA VAL A 170 3.36 -14.36 -7.97
C VAL A 170 4.41 -13.98 -6.93
N THR A 171 5.48 -13.36 -7.39
CA THR A 171 6.59 -12.84 -6.60
C THR A 171 7.16 -13.86 -5.60
N PRO A 172 7.57 -15.06 -6.05
CA PRO A 172 8.13 -16.05 -5.15
C PRO A 172 9.42 -15.52 -4.53
N VAL A 173 9.68 -15.88 -3.28
CA VAL A 173 10.92 -15.61 -2.55
C VAL A 173 11.36 -16.91 -1.91
N ILE A 174 12.58 -17.35 -2.24
CA ILE A 174 13.20 -18.49 -1.58
C ILE A 174 13.68 -18.02 -0.21
N ILE A 175 13.01 -18.45 0.85
CA ILE A 175 13.32 -18.04 2.23
C ILE A 175 13.95 -19.18 3.01
N GLN A 176 14.92 -18.84 3.86
CA GLN A 176 15.42 -19.71 4.91
C GLN A 176 14.47 -19.63 6.10
N GLN A 177 13.72 -20.71 6.35
CA GLN A 177 12.82 -20.85 7.49
C GLN A 177 13.33 -22.01 8.38
N GLY A 178 13.95 -21.66 9.51
CA GLY A 178 14.68 -22.65 10.31
C GLY A 178 15.78 -23.33 9.48
N ALA A 179 15.82 -24.66 9.46
CA ALA A 179 16.79 -25.44 8.68
C ALA A 179 16.33 -25.75 7.23
N GLN A 180 15.15 -25.28 6.82
CA GLN A 180 14.56 -25.59 5.51
C GLN A 180 14.50 -24.36 4.60
N LEU A 181 14.58 -24.59 3.30
CA LEU A 181 14.23 -23.61 2.29
C LEU A 181 12.73 -23.76 1.96
N LYS A 182 12.03 -22.63 1.91
CA LYS A 182 10.60 -22.53 1.57
C LYS A 182 10.40 -21.46 0.50
N ILE A 183 9.21 -21.43 -0.09
CA ILE A 183 8.79 -20.33 -0.98
C ILE A 183 7.75 -19.50 -0.24
N MET A 184 8.06 -18.23 0.04
CA MET A 184 7.05 -17.23 0.34
C MET A 184 6.57 -16.60 -0.96
N PHE A 185 5.28 -16.35 -1.12
CA PHE A 185 4.72 -15.77 -2.33
C PHE A 185 3.38 -15.08 -2.08
N SER A 186 2.98 -14.22 -3.02
CA SER A 186 1.70 -13.53 -3.01
C SER A 186 0.69 -14.29 -3.87
N SER A 187 -0.54 -14.45 -3.39
CA SER A 187 -1.58 -15.18 -4.12
C SER A 187 -3.01 -14.70 -3.87
N ASP A 188 -3.81 -14.73 -4.94
CA ASP A 188 -5.25 -14.43 -4.93
C ASP A 188 -6.11 -15.69 -4.66
N ARG A 189 -5.49 -16.82 -4.29
CA ARG A 189 -6.14 -18.11 -4.12
C ARG A 189 -7.29 -18.15 -3.11
N ALA A 190 -7.30 -17.26 -2.11
CA ALA A 190 -8.38 -17.16 -1.14
C ALA A 190 -9.67 -16.56 -1.73
N ARG A 191 -9.58 -15.90 -2.90
CA ARG A 191 -10.71 -15.26 -3.58
C ARG A 191 -11.49 -14.27 -2.71
N VAL A 192 -10.82 -13.65 -1.73
CA VAL A 192 -11.38 -12.53 -0.94
C VAL A 192 -11.17 -11.22 -1.67
N TYR A 193 -12.08 -10.28 -1.47
CA TYR A 193 -12.06 -8.96 -2.06
C TYR A 193 -11.56 -7.92 -1.09
N GLU A 194 -10.87 -6.95 -1.65
CA GLU A 194 -10.38 -5.77 -0.96
C GLU A 194 -11.54 -4.95 -0.32
N PRO A 195 -11.28 -4.21 0.78
CA PRO A 195 -12.26 -3.29 1.36
C PRO A 195 -12.72 -2.22 0.36
N ILE A 196 -14.03 -1.98 0.24
CA ILE A 196 -14.55 -0.96 -0.68
C ILE A 196 -14.92 0.32 0.07
N ILE A 197 -14.11 1.34 -0.10
CA ILE A 197 -14.34 2.69 0.40
C ILE A 197 -14.72 3.56 -0.79
N ARG A 198 -15.89 4.21 -0.70
CA ARG A 198 -16.43 5.05 -1.78
C ARG A 198 -15.40 6.10 -2.22
N ASN A 199 -15.24 6.28 -3.54
CA ASN A 199 -14.30 7.22 -4.17
C ASN A 199 -12.82 6.98 -3.83
N THR A 200 -12.47 5.88 -3.15
CA THR A 200 -11.11 5.60 -2.66
C THR A 200 -10.58 4.26 -3.18
N SER A 201 -11.38 3.20 -3.05
CA SER A 201 -11.05 1.86 -3.54
C SER A 201 -11.36 1.77 -5.02
N ALA A 202 -10.44 1.19 -5.78
CA ALA A 202 -10.52 1.28 -7.22
C ALA A 202 -11.60 0.36 -7.79
N GLU A 203 -11.68 -0.93 -7.41
CA GLU A 203 -12.30 -1.89 -8.36
C GLU A 203 -12.91 -3.17 -7.75
N GLY A 204 -12.80 -3.40 -6.44
CA GLY A 204 -13.35 -4.59 -5.78
C GLY A 204 -12.69 -5.85 -6.30
N LEU A 205 -11.35 -5.90 -6.22
CA LEU A 205 -10.49 -6.94 -6.78
C LEU A 205 -10.10 -7.97 -5.73
N HIS A 206 -9.62 -9.13 -6.21
CA HIS A 206 -9.11 -10.15 -5.32
C HIS A 206 -7.80 -9.71 -4.67
N VAL A 207 -7.71 -9.86 -3.35
CA VAL A 207 -6.52 -9.46 -2.60
C VAL A 207 -5.42 -10.49 -2.79
N LEU A 208 -4.22 -10.01 -3.14
CA LEU A 208 -2.99 -10.79 -3.02
C LEU A 208 -2.60 -10.90 -1.55
N GLN A 209 -2.70 -12.12 -1.02
CA GLN A 209 -2.33 -12.43 0.36
C GLN A 209 -1.06 -13.27 0.38
N THR A 210 -0.35 -13.22 1.49
CA THR A 210 0.93 -13.90 1.65
C THR A 210 0.73 -15.36 2.04
N TYR A 211 1.48 -16.24 1.38
CA TYR A 211 1.52 -17.69 1.63
C TYR A 211 2.96 -18.17 1.72
N ILE A 212 3.17 -19.27 2.44
CA ILE A 212 4.41 -20.03 2.47
C ILE A 212 4.12 -21.46 2.01
N ALA A 213 5.01 -22.05 1.22
CA ALA A 213 4.93 -23.43 0.76
C ALA A 213 6.31 -24.11 0.76
N ASP A 214 6.32 -25.43 0.64
CA ASP A 214 7.52 -26.15 0.23
C ASP A 214 7.95 -25.77 -1.19
N ILE A 215 9.24 -25.98 -1.51
CA ILE A 215 9.79 -25.65 -2.84
C ILE A 215 9.01 -26.32 -3.97
N ASP A 216 8.49 -27.54 -3.74
CA ASP A 216 7.71 -28.30 -4.72
C ASP A 216 6.23 -27.85 -4.84
N GLY A 217 5.81 -26.85 -4.06
CA GLY A 217 4.45 -26.31 -4.07
C GLY A 217 3.46 -27.05 -3.18
N THR A 218 3.93 -28.02 -2.39
CA THR A 218 3.12 -28.69 -1.36
C THR A 218 3.09 -27.89 -0.06
N ASN A 219 2.22 -28.30 0.88
CA ASN A 219 2.09 -27.71 2.21
C ASN A 219 1.90 -26.18 2.21
N VAL A 220 1.03 -25.69 1.32
CA VAL A 220 0.76 -24.25 1.25
C VAL A 220 -0.04 -23.79 2.47
N GLU A 221 0.51 -22.83 3.19
CA GLU A 221 -0.09 -22.19 4.34
C GLU A 221 -0.30 -20.70 4.07
N LYS A 222 -1.50 -20.19 4.38
CA LYS A 222 -1.77 -18.75 4.38
C LYS A 222 -1.11 -18.13 5.60
N THR A 223 -0.19 -17.20 5.43
CA THR A 223 0.51 -16.50 6.53
C THR A 223 0.09 -15.05 6.67
N GLY A 224 -0.33 -14.42 5.58
CA GLY A 224 -0.88 -13.06 5.56
C GLY A 224 -2.39 -13.02 5.80
N THR A 225 -2.85 -13.45 6.98
CA THR A 225 -4.29 -13.32 7.31
C THR A 225 -4.71 -11.87 7.53
N HIS A 226 -3.77 -11.02 7.94
CA HIS A 226 -3.91 -9.57 8.05
C HIS A 226 -3.82 -8.83 6.70
N ASP A 227 -3.50 -9.49 5.59
CA ASP A 227 -3.45 -8.89 4.24
C ASP A 227 -4.88 -8.61 3.75
N PHE A 228 -5.50 -7.54 4.25
CA PHE A 228 -6.77 -6.97 3.75
C PHE A 228 -6.56 -6.14 2.50
N SER A 229 -5.30 -5.80 2.25
CA SER A 229 -4.80 -5.08 1.10
C SER A 229 -3.72 -5.92 0.44
N PRO A 230 -3.43 -5.70 -0.85
CA PRO A 230 -2.38 -6.45 -1.53
C PRO A 230 -1.03 -6.37 -0.81
N ASN A 231 -0.44 -7.52 -0.51
CA ASN A 231 0.97 -7.67 -0.17
C ASN A 231 1.69 -8.20 -1.40
N TYR A 232 2.79 -7.56 -1.80
CA TYR A 232 3.45 -7.81 -3.07
C TYR A 232 4.97 -7.80 -2.93
N GLY A 233 5.61 -8.78 -3.57
CA GLY A 233 7.06 -8.91 -3.53
C GLY A 233 7.56 -9.53 -2.22
N GLY A 234 8.87 -9.52 -2.08
CA GLY A 234 9.54 -9.90 -0.86
C GLY A 234 11.04 -10.03 -1.05
N TYR A 235 11.80 -9.79 0.03
CA TYR A 235 13.23 -9.99 0.11
C TYR A 235 13.59 -10.39 1.54
N GLN A 236 14.33 -11.49 1.72
CA GLN A 236 14.80 -11.90 3.04
C GLN A 236 16.13 -11.22 3.36
N LEU A 237 16.12 -10.36 4.38
CA LEU A 237 17.30 -9.68 4.91
C LEU A 237 18.26 -10.67 5.57
N LYS A 238 19.52 -10.24 5.71
CA LYS A 238 20.58 -10.95 6.42
C LYS A 238 20.21 -11.38 7.83
N ASP A 239 19.42 -10.58 8.54
CA ASP A 239 18.95 -10.89 9.89
C ASP A 239 17.76 -11.88 9.93
N GLY A 240 17.30 -12.34 8.77
CA GLY A 240 16.25 -13.34 8.60
C GLY A 240 14.85 -12.77 8.45
N ARG A 241 14.65 -11.46 8.68
CA ARG A 241 13.37 -10.78 8.44
C ARG A 241 13.08 -10.72 6.95
N ILE A 242 11.80 -10.69 6.61
CA ILE A 242 11.33 -10.54 5.24
C ILE A 242 10.77 -9.13 5.11
N ILE A 243 11.14 -8.45 4.03
CA ILE A 243 10.57 -7.16 3.68
C ILE A 243 9.78 -7.28 2.39
N SER A 244 8.57 -6.75 2.36
CA SER A 244 7.71 -6.73 1.18
C SER A 244 7.01 -5.39 1.04
N SER A 245 6.33 -5.18 -0.08
CA SER A 245 5.49 -4.01 -0.25
C SER A 245 4.11 -4.34 0.26
N CYS A 246 3.65 -3.59 1.24
CA CYS A 246 2.29 -3.68 1.73
C CYS A 246 1.49 -2.49 1.23
N ALA A 247 0.38 -2.75 0.54
CA ALA A 247 -0.65 -1.74 0.35
C ALA A 247 -1.43 -1.58 1.67
N GLN A 248 -1.99 -0.41 1.92
CA GLN A 248 -2.70 -0.15 3.17
C GLN A 248 -4.12 0.37 2.91
N TRP A 249 -5.11 -0.39 3.36
CA TRP A 249 -6.54 -0.10 3.16
C TRP A 249 -7.25 -0.16 4.51
N GLY A 250 -8.19 0.76 4.74
CA GLY A 250 -8.97 0.77 5.98
C GLY A 250 -8.46 1.71 7.08
N HIS A 251 -7.75 2.78 6.71
CA HIS A 251 -7.16 3.75 7.63
C HIS A 251 -6.98 5.13 6.95
N ASP A 252 -6.35 6.08 7.65
CA ASP A 252 -6.23 7.49 7.30
C ASP A 252 -5.38 7.85 6.08
N LEU A 253 -4.52 6.96 5.56
CA LEU A 253 -3.73 7.31 4.38
C LEU A 253 -4.60 7.47 3.12
N GLY A 254 -5.80 6.87 3.14
CA GLY A 254 -6.84 7.22 2.18
C GLY A 254 -7.15 8.72 2.20
N PHE A 255 -6.96 9.40 3.33
CA PHE A 255 -7.31 10.79 3.59
C PHE A 255 -6.07 11.68 3.89
N ARG A 256 -4.89 11.39 3.32
CA ARG A 256 -3.62 12.11 3.63
C ARG A 256 -3.28 13.34 2.78
N ASN A 257 -4.06 13.65 1.75
CA ASN A 257 -3.70 14.74 0.83
C ASN A 257 -4.20 16.09 1.37
N VAL A 258 -3.29 17.07 1.42
CA VAL A 258 -3.58 18.48 1.72
C VAL A 258 -3.48 19.28 0.42
N GLY A 259 -4.53 19.99 0.03
CA GLY A 259 -4.49 20.92 -1.08
C GLY A 259 -5.36 22.16 -0.83
N PRO A 260 -5.15 23.28 -1.54
CA PRO A 260 -5.88 24.54 -1.33
C PRO A 260 -7.39 24.45 -1.60
N LEU A 261 -7.90 23.29 -2.04
CA LEU A 261 -9.31 23.06 -2.31
C LEU A 261 -9.92 21.94 -1.45
N TYR A 262 -9.12 21.16 -0.69
CA TYR A 262 -9.59 19.95 0.02
C TYR A 262 -8.65 19.53 1.18
N THR A 263 -9.20 19.36 2.39
CA THR A 263 -8.58 18.63 3.49
C THR A 263 -9.10 17.19 3.51
N ASN A 264 -8.23 16.23 3.81
CA ASN A 264 -8.56 14.82 3.99
C ASN A 264 -9.33 14.17 2.81
N TRP A 265 -9.05 14.59 1.57
CA TRP A 265 -9.61 13.96 0.37
C TRP A 265 -8.99 12.60 0.09
N VAL A 266 -9.81 11.72 -0.47
CA VAL A 266 -9.45 10.38 -0.91
C VAL A 266 -8.30 10.42 -1.92
N SER A 267 -7.09 10.07 -1.49
CA SER A 267 -5.98 9.81 -2.42
C SER A 267 -6.24 8.51 -3.16
N THR A 268 -5.59 8.29 -4.30
CA THR A 268 -5.60 6.97 -4.94
C THR A 268 -4.83 6.01 -4.02
N LEU A 269 -5.53 5.24 -3.17
CA LEU A 269 -4.94 4.22 -2.27
C LEU A 269 -4.10 3.19 -3.01
N LEU A 270 -4.35 3.05 -4.31
CA LEU A 270 -3.53 2.33 -5.24
C LEU A 270 -2.04 2.73 -5.19
N ASN A 271 -1.74 4.02 -4.97
CA ASN A 271 -0.40 4.61 -5.03
C ASN A 271 0.35 4.56 -3.67
N MET A 272 -0.11 3.71 -2.75
CA MET A 272 0.26 3.77 -1.35
C MET A 272 0.80 2.45 -0.86
N TRP A 273 2.11 2.31 -1.03
CA TRP A 273 2.85 1.14 -0.58
C TRP A 273 3.99 1.59 0.28
N TRP A 274 4.17 0.88 1.38
CA TRP A 274 5.27 1.05 2.30
C TRP A 274 6.02 -0.27 2.43
N ALA A 275 7.24 -0.19 2.94
CA ALA A 275 8.07 -1.34 3.23
C ALA A 275 7.61 -1.96 4.55
N CYS A 276 6.91 -3.09 4.45
CA CYS A 276 6.52 -3.87 5.61
C CYS A 276 7.54 -4.95 5.90
N GLY A 277 7.77 -5.18 7.18
CA GLY A 277 8.60 -6.24 7.72
C GLY A 277 7.73 -7.37 8.26
N GLN A 278 8.18 -8.59 8.06
CA GLN A 278 7.62 -9.80 8.65
C GLN A 278 8.72 -10.74 9.15
N ASP A 279 8.43 -11.55 10.16
CA ASP A 279 9.28 -12.70 10.49
C ASP A 279 9.15 -13.83 9.43
N PRO A 280 10.11 -14.76 9.31
CA PRO A 280 10.08 -15.79 8.27
C PRO A 280 9.02 -16.89 8.47
N TRP A 281 8.28 -16.86 9.58
CA TRP A 281 7.13 -17.72 9.85
C TRP A 281 5.81 -17.03 9.50
N GLY A 282 5.84 -15.71 9.29
CA GLY A 282 4.74 -14.85 8.92
C GLY A 282 3.88 -14.40 10.11
N GLY A 283 2.78 -13.71 9.82
CA GLY A 283 1.80 -13.23 10.80
C GLY A 283 2.07 -11.83 11.35
N SER A 284 3.34 -11.42 11.47
CA SER A 284 3.68 -10.04 11.86
C SER A 284 3.52 -9.07 10.68
N ASN A 285 3.20 -7.79 10.95
CA ASN A 285 3.08 -6.75 9.92
C ASN A 285 3.52 -5.39 10.48
N GLU A 286 4.81 -5.11 10.36
CA GLU A 286 5.44 -3.92 10.95
C GLU A 286 6.02 -2.96 9.92
N SER A 287 5.87 -1.65 10.14
CA SER A 287 6.48 -0.61 9.29
C SER A 287 8.00 -0.55 9.48
N ILE A 288 8.73 -0.85 8.41
CA ILE A 288 10.18 -0.60 8.34
C ILE A 288 10.43 0.82 7.81
N PHE A 289 9.69 1.22 6.78
CA PHE A 289 9.73 2.55 6.21
C PHE A 289 8.48 2.78 5.36
N GLY A 290 7.79 3.90 5.54
CA GLY A 290 6.84 4.38 4.55
C GLY A 290 5.41 4.54 5.06
N ALA A 291 5.07 3.99 6.23
CA ALA A 291 3.72 4.14 6.79
C ALA A 291 3.41 5.61 7.10
N HIS A 292 4.42 6.42 7.41
CA HIS A 292 4.29 7.86 7.66
C HIS A 292 5.03 8.74 6.64
N TYR A 293 5.55 8.12 5.59
CA TYR A 293 6.32 8.84 4.58
C TYR A 293 5.40 9.60 3.62
N SER A 294 5.71 10.88 3.38
CA SER A 294 4.95 11.74 2.45
C SER A 294 5.36 11.57 0.98
N GLY A 295 6.30 10.68 0.69
CA GLY A 295 6.70 10.33 -0.68
C GLY A 295 5.73 9.38 -1.39
N LYS A 296 6.25 8.64 -2.37
CA LYS A 296 5.47 7.81 -3.29
C LYS A 296 5.46 6.34 -2.87
N ALA A 297 5.01 5.47 -3.77
CA ALA A 297 4.93 4.05 -3.50
C ALA A 297 6.34 3.47 -3.40
N LEU A 298 6.59 2.76 -2.31
CA LEU A 298 7.83 2.06 -2.07
C LEU A 298 7.74 0.62 -2.58
N HIS A 299 8.65 0.22 -3.45
CA HIS A 299 8.70 -1.12 -4.02
C HIS A 299 10.09 -1.48 -4.55
N PHE A 300 10.28 -2.78 -4.79
CA PHE A 300 11.55 -3.44 -5.06
C PHE A 300 12.54 -3.25 -3.92
N PHE A 301 13.07 -4.36 -3.47
CA PHE A 301 13.88 -4.39 -2.27
C PHE A 301 15.15 -5.13 -2.55
N SER A 302 16.24 -4.57 -2.07
CA SER A 302 17.49 -5.30 -1.94
C SER A 302 18.24 -4.82 -0.71
N GLN A 303 19.19 -5.64 -0.28
CA GLN A 303 20.14 -5.29 0.74
C GLN A 303 21.57 -5.28 0.16
N MET A 304 22.37 -4.29 0.57
CA MET A 304 23.77 -4.15 0.18
C MET A 304 24.71 -4.89 1.16
N THR A 305 26.01 -4.96 0.84
CA THR A 305 27.02 -5.60 1.69
C THR A 305 27.20 -4.94 3.06
N ASP A 306 27.00 -3.62 3.16
CA ASP A 306 26.94 -2.87 4.42
C ASP A 306 25.61 -3.03 5.19
N GLU A 307 24.77 -3.98 4.76
CA GLU A 307 23.45 -4.30 5.33
C GLU A 307 22.37 -3.23 5.13
N SER A 308 22.69 -2.10 4.49
CA SER A 308 21.68 -1.11 4.13
C SER A 308 20.65 -1.67 3.15
N ILE A 309 19.42 -1.19 3.28
CA ILE A 309 18.31 -1.50 2.39
C ILE A 309 18.29 -0.45 1.28
N VAL A 310 18.12 -0.90 0.05
CA VAL A 310 17.82 -0.07 -1.11
C VAL A 310 16.41 -0.38 -1.59
N ILE A 311 15.64 0.67 -1.83
CA ILE A 311 14.24 0.60 -2.23
C ILE A 311 13.95 1.51 -3.42
N GLY A 312 13.10 1.07 -4.34
CA GLY A 312 12.54 1.92 -5.37
C GLY A 312 11.40 2.78 -4.82
N GLU A 313 11.42 4.06 -5.12
CA GLU A 313 10.30 4.96 -4.89
C GLU A 313 9.78 5.45 -6.24
N TYR A 314 8.51 5.17 -6.52
CA TYR A 314 7.88 5.59 -7.75
C TYR A 314 6.39 5.91 -7.54
N TYR A 315 5.84 6.75 -8.41
CA TYR A 315 4.40 7.01 -8.40
C TYR A 315 3.69 6.07 -9.37
N ARG A 316 2.66 5.38 -8.87
CA ARG A 316 2.02 4.29 -9.60
C ARG A 316 1.09 4.73 -10.73
N GLY A 317 0.49 5.94 -10.72
CA GLY A 317 -0.47 6.31 -11.77
C GLY A 317 0.08 6.03 -13.16
N ASN A 318 -0.77 5.49 -14.06
CA ASN A 318 -0.65 4.99 -15.46
C ASN A 318 0.59 5.28 -16.35
N ARG A 319 1.75 5.59 -15.79
CA ARG A 319 2.71 6.51 -16.40
C ARG A 319 4.18 6.26 -16.06
N GLN A 320 4.63 5.13 -15.50
CA GLN A 320 6.04 5.03 -15.08
C GLN A 320 6.76 3.70 -15.27
N GLN A 321 6.10 2.65 -15.76
CA GLN A 321 6.73 1.32 -15.84
C GLN A 321 7.33 0.88 -14.49
N GLY A 322 6.71 1.30 -13.37
CA GLY A 322 7.20 1.00 -12.02
C GLY A 322 8.58 1.60 -11.70
N ALA A 323 9.08 2.50 -12.55
CA ALA A 323 10.36 3.16 -12.40
C ALA A 323 10.21 4.54 -11.76
N GLY A 324 11.16 4.92 -10.94
CA GLY A 324 11.21 6.21 -10.27
C GLY A 324 12.64 6.50 -9.87
N ARG A 325 12.91 6.59 -8.57
CA ARG A 325 14.27 6.76 -8.01
C ARG A 325 14.58 5.68 -6.98
N LEU A 326 15.83 5.57 -6.55
CA LEU A 326 16.27 4.65 -5.50
C LEU A 326 16.62 5.40 -4.20
N LEU A 327 16.14 4.88 -3.07
CA LEU A 327 16.46 5.36 -1.73
C LEU A 327 17.25 4.31 -0.95
N LYS A 328 18.22 4.72 -0.14
CA LYS A 328 19.06 3.88 0.72
C LYS A 328 18.85 4.24 2.20
N PHE A 329 18.77 3.26 3.09
CA PHE A 329 18.74 3.50 4.54
C PHE A 329 19.19 2.26 5.33
N SER A 330 19.58 2.42 6.59
CA SER A 330 19.94 1.28 7.45
C SER A 330 18.71 0.59 8.05
N PRO A 331 18.67 -0.76 8.10
CA PRO A 331 17.60 -1.48 8.78
C PRO A 331 17.57 -1.15 10.28
N ARG A 332 16.36 -1.02 10.84
CA ARG A 332 16.11 -0.82 12.27
C ARG A 332 15.30 -1.99 12.85
N PRO A 333 15.20 -2.15 14.18
CA PRO A 333 14.27 -3.11 14.80
C PRO A 333 12.82 -2.89 14.33
N PHE A 334 11.99 -3.94 14.36
CA PHE A 334 10.61 -3.94 13.82
C PHE A 334 9.72 -2.79 14.31
N ASN A 335 9.94 -2.29 15.53
CA ASN A 335 9.13 -1.24 16.12
C ASN A 335 9.66 0.18 15.88
N ILE A 336 10.64 0.38 15.00
CA ILE A 336 11.28 1.68 14.78
C ILE A 336 11.23 2.03 13.29
N GLU A 337 10.53 3.11 12.94
CA GLU A 337 10.48 3.61 11.56
C GLU A 337 11.52 4.72 11.33
N GLY A 338 11.73 5.61 12.31
CA GLY A 338 12.72 6.66 12.17
C GLY A 338 12.61 7.81 13.16
N VAL A 339 12.81 9.04 12.65
CA VAL A 339 12.96 10.26 13.47
C VAL A 339 11.66 10.58 14.24
N PRO A 340 11.70 10.71 15.58
CA PRO A 340 10.55 11.16 16.35
C PRO A 340 10.14 12.58 16.00
N VAL A 341 8.85 12.83 16.14
CA VAL A 341 8.24 14.17 16.05
C VAL A 341 9.02 15.23 16.83
N SER A 342 9.42 14.89 18.07
CA SER A 342 10.06 15.80 19.02
C SER A 342 11.38 16.41 18.54
N GLU A 343 12.02 15.83 17.53
CA GLU A 343 13.30 16.31 17.00
C GLU A 343 13.18 17.02 15.64
N THR A 344 12.01 16.97 15.03
CA THR A 344 11.81 17.55 13.70
C THR A 344 11.41 19.02 13.79
N LEU A 345 11.94 19.82 12.87
CA LEU A 345 11.50 21.21 12.68
C LEU A 345 10.32 21.32 11.69
N TRP A 346 10.03 20.25 10.94
CA TRP A 346 9.08 20.20 9.82
C TRP A 346 8.37 18.85 9.76
N GLU A 347 7.08 18.85 9.43
CA GLU A 347 6.21 17.66 9.36
C GLU A 347 6.71 16.59 8.38
N ASN A 348 7.27 16.97 7.23
CA ASN A 348 7.73 16.04 6.20
C ASN A 348 8.99 15.25 6.59
N ASN A 349 9.61 15.58 7.72
CA ASN A 349 10.81 14.93 8.23
C ASN A 349 10.52 13.96 9.38
N VAL A 350 9.24 13.73 9.72
CA VAL A 350 8.79 12.92 10.85
C VAL A 350 8.63 11.46 10.45
N MET A 351 9.37 10.56 11.11
CA MET A 351 9.44 9.10 10.90
C MET A 351 10.24 8.53 9.71
N PRO A 352 10.77 9.26 8.71
CA PRO A 352 11.78 8.70 7.83
C PRO A 352 13.00 8.18 8.59
N PRO A 353 13.70 7.16 8.06
CA PRO A 353 15.01 6.76 8.56
C PRO A 353 15.97 7.95 8.61
N ARG A 354 16.74 8.07 9.70
CA ARG A 354 17.70 9.17 9.91
C ARG A 354 18.75 9.29 8.82
N ASP A 355 19.15 8.16 8.28
CA ASP A 355 20.20 7.99 7.30
C ASP A 355 19.63 7.69 5.91
N LEU A 356 18.39 8.14 5.63
CA LEU A 356 17.78 8.04 4.32
C LEU A 356 18.56 8.87 3.29
N VAL A 357 19.01 8.23 2.21
CA VAL A 357 19.78 8.84 1.11
C VAL A 357 19.06 8.60 -0.21
N ASP A 358 18.86 9.66 -0.99
CA ASP A 358 18.45 9.56 -2.40
C ASP A 358 19.68 9.20 -3.25
N ILE A 359 19.71 7.97 -3.79
CA ILE A 359 20.86 7.43 -4.53
C ILE A 359 20.88 7.96 -5.97
N THR A 360 19.71 8.23 -6.54
CA THR A 360 19.54 8.63 -7.94
C THR A 360 18.68 9.89 -8.03
N PRO A 361 19.13 11.04 -7.48
CA PRO A 361 18.38 12.30 -7.49
C PRO A 361 18.10 12.85 -8.90
N TRP A 362 18.78 12.32 -9.92
CA TRP A 362 18.54 12.59 -11.34
C TRP A 362 17.35 11.81 -11.91
N ALA A 363 16.74 10.90 -11.14
CA ALA A 363 15.58 10.13 -11.57
C ALA A 363 14.30 10.71 -10.95
N ASN A 364 13.23 10.84 -11.74
CA ASN A 364 11.99 11.44 -11.28
C ASN A 364 11.02 10.37 -10.73
N PRO A 365 10.57 10.43 -9.46
CA PRO A 365 9.57 9.51 -8.91
C PRO A 365 8.11 9.96 -9.14
N GLN A 366 7.87 11.12 -9.74
CA GLN A 366 6.54 11.73 -9.88
C GLN A 366 5.83 11.28 -11.15
N ASP A 367 4.49 11.43 -11.15
CA ASP A 367 3.60 11.29 -12.33
C ASP A 367 3.79 12.38 -13.40
N ALA A 368 5.06 12.74 -13.61
CA ALA A 368 5.53 13.79 -14.50
C ALA A 368 6.45 13.18 -15.55
N GLN A 369 7.27 13.97 -16.23
CA GLN A 369 8.28 13.45 -17.14
C GLN A 369 9.58 13.10 -16.45
N SER A 370 10.37 12.16 -17.02
CA SER A 370 11.81 12.09 -16.72
C SER A 370 12.43 13.49 -16.81
N PHE A 371 13.45 13.78 -16.00
CA PHE A 371 14.09 15.10 -16.09
C PHE A 371 14.77 15.28 -17.45
N TRP A 372 14.72 16.50 -17.97
CA TRP A 372 15.30 16.87 -19.25
C TRP A 372 16.71 17.45 -19.06
N ASP A 373 17.71 16.86 -19.70
CA ASP A 373 19.05 17.43 -19.82
C ASP A 373 19.12 18.25 -21.12
N SER A 374 19.02 19.57 -20.99
CA SER A 374 19.11 20.49 -22.12
C SER A 374 20.49 20.60 -22.75
N ALA A 375 21.56 20.28 -22.02
CA ALA A 375 22.93 20.32 -22.55
C ALA A 375 23.20 19.15 -23.49
N ARG A 376 22.56 18.01 -23.24
CA ARG A 376 22.66 16.79 -24.06
C ARG A 376 21.43 16.54 -24.92
N ASN A 377 20.38 17.34 -24.74
CA ASN A 377 19.16 17.28 -25.52
C ASN A 377 18.48 15.90 -25.43
N GLN A 378 18.39 15.37 -24.20
CA GLN A 378 17.88 14.03 -23.88
C GLN A 378 17.22 13.96 -22.51
N TYR A 379 16.43 12.91 -22.27
CA TYR A 379 15.85 12.63 -20.94
C TYR A 379 16.80 11.79 -20.08
N GLN A 380 16.87 12.07 -18.78
CA GLN A 380 17.72 11.36 -17.81
C GLN A 380 17.21 9.94 -17.48
N GLY A 381 15.94 9.65 -17.81
CA GLY A 381 15.31 8.37 -17.50
C GLY A 381 14.91 8.20 -16.02
N ARG A 382 14.62 6.95 -15.65
CA ARG A 382 14.15 6.51 -14.33
C ARG A 382 14.70 5.13 -13.98
N VAL A 383 14.67 4.76 -12.72
CA VAL A 383 15.30 3.51 -12.25
C VAL A 383 14.32 2.64 -11.45
N ARG A 384 14.53 1.32 -11.48
CA ARG A 384 13.78 0.29 -10.74
C ARG A 384 14.63 -0.95 -10.48
N ASP A 385 14.05 -1.95 -9.82
CA ASP A 385 14.65 -3.27 -9.59
C ASP A 385 16.09 -3.20 -9.03
N PRO A 386 16.36 -2.50 -7.90
CA PRO A 386 17.67 -2.50 -7.28
C PRO A 386 18.08 -3.90 -6.83
N PHE A 387 19.36 -4.25 -6.99
CA PHE A 387 19.96 -5.46 -6.44
C PHE A 387 21.37 -5.19 -5.92
N GLY A 388 21.67 -5.69 -4.73
CA GLY A 388 22.95 -5.55 -4.07
C GLY A 388 24.00 -6.41 -4.77
N LEU A 389 25.19 -5.85 -4.93
CA LEU A 389 26.34 -6.54 -5.51
C LEU A 389 27.48 -6.61 -4.46
N PRO A 390 28.44 -7.52 -4.65
CA PRO A 390 29.63 -7.55 -3.81
C PRO A 390 30.35 -6.19 -3.78
N ASN A 391 31.09 -5.92 -2.70
CA ASN A 391 31.85 -4.68 -2.51
C ASN A 391 30.99 -3.40 -2.41
N ASN A 392 29.73 -3.50 -1.98
CA ASN A 392 28.80 -2.36 -1.92
C ASN A 392 28.53 -1.68 -3.25
N GLU A 393 28.66 -2.39 -4.37
CA GLU A 393 28.11 -1.93 -5.64
C GLU A 393 26.58 -2.12 -5.64
N LEU A 394 25.88 -1.34 -6.47
CA LEU A 394 24.42 -1.41 -6.59
C LEU A 394 24.05 -1.63 -8.04
N GLY A 395 23.44 -2.76 -8.35
CA GLY A 395 22.77 -2.99 -9.62
C GLY A 395 21.36 -2.42 -9.63
N PHE A 396 20.86 -2.04 -10.81
CA PHE A 396 19.50 -1.54 -11.03
C PHE A 396 19.12 -1.65 -12.50
N VAL A 397 17.81 -1.57 -12.78
CA VAL A 397 17.27 -1.44 -14.13
C VAL A 397 17.04 0.03 -14.44
N TRP A 398 17.58 0.50 -15.55
CA TRP A 398 17.43 1.87 -16.04
C TRP A 398 16.44 1.89 -17.20
N CYS A 399 15.32 2.57 -16.96
CA CYS A 399 14.41 3.01 -18.00
C CYS A 399 14.98 4.33 -18.58
N LYS A 400 15.60 4.28 -19.75
CA LYS A 400 16.10 5.46 -20.46
C LYS A 400 15.01 6.12 -21.30
N GLY A 401 15.15 7.42 -21.51
CA GLY A 401 14.22 8.20 -22.33
C GLY A 401 13.03 8.74 -21.54
N ILE A 402 11.89 8.85 -22.23
CA ILE A 402 10.70 9.53 -21.71
C ILE A 402 10.15 8.77 -20.50
N CYS A 403 10.04 7.44 -20.54
CA CYS A 403 9.65 6.60 -19.38
C CYS A 403 8.36 7.02 -18.66
N ASN A 404 7.34 7.49 -19.41
CA ASN A 404 6.17 8.14 -18.82
C ASN A 404 4.79 7.52 -19.13
N TYR A 405 4.67 6.34 -19.75
CA TYR A 405 3.33 5.87 -20.12
C TYR A 405 3.14 4.37 -20.23
N GLN A 406 2.04 3.88 -19.66
CA GLN A 406 1.70 2.46 -19.58
C GLN A 406 0.31 2.09 -20.09
N SER A 407 -0.58 3.05 -20.20
CA SER A 407 -2.00 2.74 -20.29
C SER A 407 -2.52 2.58 -21.72
N GLY A 408 -1.84 1.88 -22.64
CA GLY A 408 -2.42 1.50 -23.94
C GLY A 408 -3.14 2.63 -24.71
N ALA A 409 -2.83 3.89 -24.42
CA ALA A 409 -3.62 5.01 -24.89
C ALA A 409 -3.28 5.26 -26.35
N SER A 410 -4.22 5.87 -27.07
CA SER A 410 -3.94 6.40 -28.39
C SER A 410 -2.73 7.32 -28.32
N ILE A 411 -1.89 7.25 -29.34
CA ILE A 411 -0.60 7.94 -29.44
C ILE A 411 -0.71 9.46 -29.31
N ASP A 412 -1.87 10.04 -29.58
CA ASP A 412 -2.21 11.44 -29.29
C ASP A 412 -1.97 11.82 -27.80
N MET A 413 -2.20 10.89 -26.85
CA MET A 413 -1.91 11.11 -25.42
C MET A 413 -0.43 10.96 -25.07
N MET A 414 0.43 10.48 -25.97
CA MET A 414 1.89 10.48 -25.74
C MET A 414 2.50 11.84 -26.09
N ASP A 415 1.97 12.48 -27.13
CA ASP A 415 2.39 13.80 -27.59
C ASP A 415 1.75 14.93 -26.77
N ASP A 416 0.48 14.80 -26.35
CA ASP A 416 -0.21 15.76 -25.47
C ASP A 416 0.39 15.88 -24.06
N TYR A 417 1.24 14.94 -23.66
CA TYR A 417 1.94 14.95 -22.38
C TYR A 417 3.44 15.22 -22.54
N ALA A 418 3.92 15.49 -23.76
CA ALA A 418 5.25 16.04 -24.03
C ALA A 418 5.38 17.53 -23.62
N PHE A 419 4.28 18.17 -23.19
CA PHE A 419 4.06 19.63 -23.06
C PHE A 419 4.95 20.43 -22.07
N GLY A 420 6.01 19.83 -21.51
CA GLY A 420 7.05 20.52 -20.73
C GLY A 420 8.46 20.48 -21.35
N GLY A 421 8.68 19.65 -22.38
CA GLY A 421 9.94 19.52 -23.14
C GLY A 421 9.72 19.79 -24.63
N PRO A 422 10.77 19.75 -25.48
CA PRO A 422 10.57 19.82 -26.91
C PRO A 422 9.65 18.69 -27.38
N SER A 423 8.69 19.03 -28.25
CA SER A 423 7.88 18.05 -29.01
C SER A 423 8.80 16.99 -29.62
N ARG A 424 8.31 15.75 -29.82
CA ARG A 424 9.01 14.65 -30.52
C ARG A 424 9.35 14.95 -31.99
N THR A 425 9.36 16.23 -32.38
CA THR A 425 9.71 16.71 -33.70
C THR A 425 11.12 16.20 -34.06
N PRO A 426 11.27 15.50 -35.19
CA PRO A 426 12.56 15.02 -35.66
C PRO A 426 13.61 16.15 -35.69
N GLY A 427 14.79 15.88 -35.10
CA GLY A 427 15.93 16.82 -35.08
C GLY A 427 16.09 17.66 -33.81
N LEU A 428 15.21 17.54 -32.82
CA LEU A 428 15.29 18.23 -31.52
C LEU A 428 15.65 17.34 -30.33
N ILE A 429 15.95 16.05 -30.52
CA ILE A 429 16.40 15.14 -29.45
C ILE A 429 17.63 14.40 -29.99
N ALA A 430 18.71 14.35 -29.22
CA ALA A 430 19.98 13.74 -29.65
C ALA A 430 19.85 12.21 -29.78
N ASP A 431 19.08 11.60 -28.90
CA ASP A 431 18.66 10.20 -28.96
C ASP A 431 17.17 10.08 -28.62
N PRO A 432 16.29 10.02 -29.62
CA PRO A 432 14.83 10.08 -29.43
C PRO A 432 14.18 8.80 -28.87
N MET A 433 14.93 7.99 -28.11
CA MET A 433 14.41 6.79 -27.45
C MET A 433 13.22 7.11 -26.57
N SER A 434 12.16 6.30 -26.69
CA SER A 434 10.95 6.54 -25.93
C SER A 434 11.00 5.83 -24.57
N VAL A 435 11.43 4.56 -24.53
CA VAL A 435 11.66 3.72 -23.35
C VAL A 435 12.63 2.57 -23.69
N GLU A 436 13.91 2.65 -23.32
CA GLU A 436 14.83 1.49 -23.35
C GLU A 436 15.03 0.97 -21.93
N LEU A 437 14.95 -0.35 -21.74
CA LEU A 437 15.19 -1.00 -20.45
C LEU A 437 16.51 -1.76 -20.53
N GLY A 438 17.49 -1.29 -19.76
CA GLY A 438 18.77 -1.96 -19.61
C GLY A 438 19.16 -2.11 -18.14
N ILE A 439 20.15 -2.96 -17.88
CA ILE A 439 20.66 -3.30 -16.56
C ILE A 439 22.03 -2.64 -16.36
N TYR A 440 22.15 -1.91 -15.25
CA TYR A 440 23.29 -1.07 -14.93
C TYR A 440 23.75 -1.32 -13.50
N LYS A 441 24.96 -0.86 -13.17
CA LYS A 441 25.42 -0.74 -11.79
C LYS A 441 26.04 0.61 -11.47
N LEU A 442 25.95 1.01 -10.21
CA LEU A 442 26.75 2.07 -9.62
C LEU A 442 27.90 1.46 -8.81
N PRO A 443 29.16 1.86 -9.08
CA PRO A 443 30.27 1.56 -8.19
C PRO A 443 30.04 2.15 -6.79
N ALA A 444 30.57 1.51 -5.74
CA ALA A 444 30.35 1.94 -4.36
C ALA A 444 30.76 3.39 -4.07
N ASN A 445 31.84 3.87 -4.71
CA ASN A 445 32.32 5.25 -4.57
C ASN A 445 31.52 6.28 -5.38
N LYS A 446 30.48 5.85 -6.09
CA LYS A 446 29.55 6.68 -6.87
C LYS A 446 28.14 6.68 -6.29
N ILE A 447 27.96 6.21 -5.05
CA ILE A 447 26.68 6.20 -4.34
C ILE A 447 26.73 7.29 -3.25
N PRO A 448 25.83 8.30 -3.26
CA PRO A 448 24.80 8.58 -4.27
C PRO A 448 25.39 9.10 -5.59
N SER A 449 24.70 8.84 -6.70
CA SER A 449 25.12 9.28 -8.03
C SER A 449 24.42 10.57 -8.41
N THR A 450 25.19 11.62 -8.66
CA THR A 450 24.68 12.88 -9.22
C THR A 450 25.00 13.04 -10.70
N ASP A 451 25.83 12.16 -11.27
CA ASP A 451 26.21 12.16 -12.68
C ASP A 451 25.66 10.91 -13.37
N TYR A 452 24.42 11.04 -13.85
CA TYR A 452 23.70 9.96 -14.55
C TYR A 452 24.39 9.51 -15.85
N VAL A 453 25.34 10.29 -16.37
CA VAL A 453 26.00 10.01 -17.65
C VAL A 453 27.24 9.15 -17.44
N ASN A 454 28.05 9.47 -16.44
CA ASN A 454 29.36 8.86 -16.27
C ASN A 454 29.46 7.87 -15.10
N ASP A 455 28.55 7.92 -14.13
CA ASP A 455 28.60 7.01 -12.98
C ASP A 455 28.05 5.61 -13.27
N PRO A 456 26.93 5.44 -14.02
CA PRO A 456 26.41 4.11 -14.34
C PRO A 456 27.33 3.31 -15.27
N VAL A 457 27.54 2.05 -14.92
CA VAL A 457 28.30 1.05 -15.69
C VAL A 457 27.30 0.08 -16.32
N VAL A 458 27.40 -0.14 -17.63
CA VAL A 458 26.48 -1.04 -18.36
C VAL A 458 26.78 -2.48 -17.95
N MET A 459 25.74 -3.24 -17.61
CA MET A 459 25.84 -4.69 -17.38
C MET A 459 25.25 -5.49 -18.54
N VAL A 460 24.04 -5.11 -18.97
CA VAL A 460 23.32 -5.65 -20.13
C VAL A 460 22.42 -4.55 -20.66
N ASP A 461 22.59 -4.12 -21.89
CA ASP A 461 21.68 -3.17 -22.55
C ASP A 461 21.75 -3.43 -24.04
N ARG A 462 20.78 -4.16 -24.58
CA ARG A 462 20.77 -4.46 -26.01
C ARG A 462 19.60 -3.75 -26.67
N ARG A 463 19.94 -3.03 -27.72
CA ARG A 463 18.98 -2.39 -28.59
C ARG A 463 17.91 -3.39 -29.04
N HIS A 464 16.65 -2.99 -28.91
CA HIS A 464 15.46 -3.78 -29.32
C HIS A 464 15.20 -5.01 -28.45
N VAL A 465 15.81 -5.07 -27.28
CA VAL A 465 15.46 -6.02 -26.24
C VAL A 465 15.16 -5.21 -24.98
N ALA A 466 14.12 -5.59 -24.25
CA ALA A 466 13.85 -5.01 -22.95
C ALA A 466 14.43 -5.93 -21.88
N GLU A 467 15.43 -5.48 -21.13
CA GLU A 467 16.04 -6.22 -20.03
C GLU A 467 15.64 -5.67 -18.66
N HIS A 468 15.01 -6.50 -17.82
CA HIS A 468 14.50 -6.07 -16.51
C HIS A 468 14.47 -7.21 -15.46
N ALA A 469 13.91 -6.92 -14.28
CA ALA A 469 13.77 -7.86 -13.17
C ALA A 469 15.09 -8.56 -12.78
N ALA A 470 16.19 -7.81 -12.86
CA ALA A 470 17.53 -8.32 -12.65
C ALA A 470 17.82 -8.61 -11.18
N ILE A 471 18.55 -9.69 -10.91
CA ILE A 471 19.09 -10.04 -9.59
C ILE A 471 20.54 -10.47 -9.73
N TYR A 472 21.29 -10.37 -8.63
CA TYR A 472 22.62 -10.94 -8.55
C TYR A 472 22.57 -12.48 -8.76
N GLY A 473 23.41 -12.99 -9.67
CA GLY A 473 23.42 -14.40 -10.07
C GLY A 473 24.40 -15.29 -9.30
N GLY A 474 25.10 -14.75 -8.29
CA GLY A 474 26.06 -15.47 -7.44
C GLY A 474 25.46 -15.88 -6.08
N PRO A 475 26.17 -16.70 -5.29
CA PRO A 475 25.70 -17.17 -3.99
C PRO A 475 25.50 -16.00 -2.99
N TYR A 476 24.61 -16.21 -2.02
CA TYR A 476 24.22 -15.21 -1.02
C TYR A 476 25.41 -14.66 -0.21
N ILE A 477 26.43 -15.49 0.00
CA ILE A 477 27.63 -15.12 0.76
C ILE A 477 28.41 -13.96 0.14
N ASP A 478 28.36 -13.80 -1.18
CA ASP A 478 29.16 -12.78 -1.88
C ASP A 478 28.66 -11.36 -1.58
N VAL A 479 27.35 -11.21 -1.34
CA VAL A 479 26.74 -9.93 -0.98
C VAL A 479 26.67 -9.77 0.53
N HIS A 480 26.29 -10.80 1.29
CA HIS A 480 25.94 -10.66 2.71
C HIS A 480 27.02 -11.09 3.69
N GLY A 481 28.10 -11.72 3.21
CA GLY A 481 29.20 -12.23 4.04
C GLY A 481 28.84 -13.42 4.93
N GLN A 482 27.67 -14.05 4.70
CA GLN A 482 27.24 -15.28 5.37
C GLN A 482 26.54 -16.22 4.38
N ALA A 483 26.56 -17.53 4.60
CA ALA A 483 26.06 -18.50 3.62
C ALA A 483 24.54 -18.46 3.41
N THR A 484 23.77 -18.12 4.45
CA THR A 484 22.31 -18.04 4.41
C THR A 484 21.83 -16.90 5.30
N PRO A 485 20.61 -16.38 5.12
CA PRO A 485 19.96 -15.53 6.11
C PRO A 485 19.98 -16.14 7.52
N LYS A 486 20.00 -15.30 8.56
CA LYS A 486 20.01 -15.76 9.95
C LYS A 486 18.73 -16.54 10.23
N GLN A 487 18.87 -17.70 10.87
CA GLN A 487 17.73 -18.48 11.30
C GLN A 487 17.04 -17.80 12.49
N VAL A 488 15.84 -17.29 12.25
CA VAL A 488 14.98 -16.70 13.28
C VAL A 488 14.10 -17.81 13.84
N ALA A 489 14.14 -18.03 15.16
CA ALA A 489 13.23 -18.96 15.81
C ALA A 489 11.80 -18.43 15.74
N GLN A 490 10.82 -19.33 15.56
CA GLN A 490 9.42 -18.94 15.62
C GLN A 490 9.14 -18.34 17.01
N PRO A 491 8.49 -17.17 17.10
CA PRO A 491 8.18 -16.53 18.37
C PRO A 491 7.08 -17.31 19.10
N THR A 492 7.43 -18.44 19.72
CA THR A 492 6.45 -19.39 20.29
C THR A 492 5.96 -18.98 21.69
N SER A 493 4.68 -19.20 21.94
CA SER A 493 4.03 -19.08 23.24
C SER A 493 4.23 -20.30 24.15
N GLY A 494 4.69 -21.43 23.61
CA GLY A 494 4.89 -22.68 24.33
C GLY A 494 3.63 -23.52 24.58
N ASP A 495 2.43 -22.97 24.36
CA ASP A 495 1.14 -23.62 24.61
C ASP A 495 0.18 -23.60 23.41
N SER A 496 0.68 -23.18 22.24
CA SER A 496 -0.08 -23.02 20.98
C SER A 496 -1.15 -21.91 20.98
N ASN A 497 -1.29 -21.14 22.07
CA ASN A 497 -2.17 -19.96 22.11
C ASN A 497 -1.47 -18.73 21.55
N CYS A 498 -2.26 -17.75 21.08
CA CYS A 498 -1.74 -16.49 20.59
C CYS A 498 -1.90 -15.38 21.62
N TYR A 499 -0.86 -14.56 21.75
CA TYR A 499 -0.79 -13.56 22.80
C TYR A 499 -0.39 -12.18 22.27
N LEU A 500 -1.11 -11.15 22.74
CA LEU A 500 -0.74 -9.75 22.58
C LEU A 500 -0.21 -9.22 23.91
N ARG A 501 0.98 -8.63 23.88
CA ARG A 501 1.64 -7.97 25.01
C ARG A 501 1.82 -6.50 24.70
N ILE A 502 1.31 -5.62 25.56
CA ILE A 502 1.48 -4.18 25.45
C ILE A 502 2.23 -3.73 26.70
N ALA A 503 3.43 -3.15 26.50
CA ALA A 503 4.30 -2.77 27.61
C ALA A 503 3.85 -1.49 28.33
N SER A 504 3.20 -0.57 27.62
CA SER A 504 2.67 0.68 28.16
C SER A 504 1.60 1.29 27.24
N MET A 505 0.92 2.35 27.70
CA MET A 505 0.04 3.16 26.85
C MET A 505 0.73 4.38 26.21
N GLN A 506 2.07 4.50 26.37
CA GLN A 506 2.84 5.58 25.77
C GLN A 506 2.61 5.61 24.26
N SER A 507 2.54 6.83 23.71
CA SER A 507 2.22 7.03 22.31
C SER A 507 3.02 8.17 21.69
N ASP A 508 3.46 7.99 20.44
CA ASP A 508 3.97 9.07 19.60
C ASP A 508 2.85 9.84 18.87
N THR A 509 1.58 9.55 19.18
CA THR A 509 0.41 10.19 18.55
C THR A 509 -0.13 11.42 19.25
N ARG A 510 0.49 11.79 20.37
CA ARG A 510 0.19 13.03 21.10
C ARG A 510 0.54 14.27 20.28
N SER A 511 0.05 15.41 20.72
CA SER A 511 0.40 16.71 20.14
C SER A 511 1.82 17.14 20.53
N PHE A 512 2.62 17.57 19.55
CA PHE A 512 3.98 18.08 19.77
C PHE A 512 4.11 19.52 19.24
N GLN A 513 4.76 20.40 20.01
CA GLN A 513 5.14 21.72 19.50
C GLN A 513 6.36 21.57 18.58
N ILE A 514 6.27 22.11 17.37
CA ILE A 514 7.38 22.18 16.40
C ILE A 514 7.70 23.64 16.08
N TYR A 515 8.84 23.91 15.44
CA TYR A 515 9.30 25.28 15.18
C TYR A 515 8.28 26.15 14.42
N LYS A 516 7.48 25.55 13.53
CA LYS A 516 6.35 26.20 12.85
C LYS A 516 5.00 25.57 13.19
N GLY A 517 4.59 25.70 14.46
CA GLY A 517 3.24 25.35 14.90
C GLY A 517 3.21 24.09 15.75
N THR A 518 2.14 23.31 15.61
CA THR A 518 1.93 22.10 16.39
C THR A 518 1.78 20.92 15.44
N TRP A 519 2.68 19.94 15.56
CA TRP A 519 2.53 18.68 14.84
C TRP A 519 1.59 17.77 15.61
N ARG A 520 0.61 17.20 14.91
CA ARG A 520 -0.27 16.15 15.41
C ARG A 520 -0.33 15.05 14.35
N TRP A 521 -0.42 13.81 14.80
CA TRP A 521 -0.74 12.68 13.92
C TRP A 521 -2.10 12.95 13.25
N GLY A 522 -2.15 12.97 11.91
CA GLY A 522 -3.34 13.35 11.14
C GLY A 522 -3.62 14.87 11.10
N HIS A 523 -4.09 15.34 9.95
CA HIS A 523 -4.03 16.75 9.52
C HIS A 523 -4.81 17.81 10.33
N ASP A 524 -5.64 17.45 11.34
CA ASP A 524 -6.37 18.47 12.11
C ASP A 524 -6.75 18.06 13.54
N GLU A 525 -7.06 19.04 14.39
CA GLU A 525 -7.37 18.85 15.82
C GLU A 525 -8.57 17.92 16.10
N ILE A 526 -9.41 17.63 15.09
CA ILE A 526 -10.76 17.06 15.24
C ILE A 526 -10.82 15.57 14.83
N SER A 527 -9.80 15.04 14.15
CA SER A 527 -9.86 13.72 13.49
C SER A 527 -8.92 12.69 14.14
N SER A 528 -9.44 11.60 14.74
CA SER A 528 -8.69 10.65 15.59
C SER A 528 -8.47 9.24 14.99
N ILE A 529 -8.07 9.18 13.72
CA ILE A 529 -8.15 7.94 12.94
C ILE A 529 -7.03 6.91 13.13
N HIS A 530 -5.81 7.31 13.46
CA HIS A 530 -4.71 6.35 13.39
C HIS A 530 -3.67 6.61 14.45
N GLY A 531 -3.57 5.68 15.41
CA GLY A 531 -2.80 5.84 16.63
C GLY A 531 -3.26 7.02 17.50
N LYS A 532 -4.02 7.97 16.95
CA LYS A 532 -4.38 9.24 17.55
C LYS A 532 -5.32 9.03 18.71
N GLU A 533 -4.91 9.63 19.80
CA GLU A 533 -5.76 9.85 20.96
C GLU A 533 -6.67 11.05 20.73
N LEU A 534 -7.87 11.02 21.28
CA LEU A 534 -8.70 12.23 21.32
C LEU A 534 -7.95 13.35 22.06
N PRO A 535 -8.12 14.62 21.66
CA PRO A 535 -7.50 15.74 22.37
C PRO A 535 -7.82 15.71 23.87
N GLY A 536 -6.79 15.82 24.71
CA GLY A 536 -6.95 15.81 26.16
C GLY A 536 -7.00 14.43 26.81
N VAL A 537 -6.97 13.34 26.02
CA VAL A 537 -6.79 11.98 26.55
C VAL A 537 -5.35 11.79 27.02
N THR A 538 -5.20 11.14 28.17
CA THR A 538 -3.93 10.70 28.73
C THR A 538 -3.83 9.17 28.68
N ASP A 539 -2.62 8.65 28.83
CA ASP A 539 -2.39 7.20 28.96
C ASP A 539 -3.22 6.56 30.07
N SER A 540 -3.49 7.31 31.14
CA SER A 540 -4.28 6.84 32.27
C SER A 540 -5.78 6.73 31.97
N ASP A 541 -6.29 7.40 30.92
CA ASP A 541 -7.70 7.33 30.54
C ASP A 541 -8.04 6.01 29.86
N VAL A 542 -7.06 5.31 29.27
CA VAL A 542 -7.25 4.00 28.65
C VAL A 542 -7.36 2.94 29.74
N LYS A 543 -8.55 2.34 29.87
CA LYS A 543 -8.87 1.31 30.87
C LYS A 543 -9.00 -0.09 30.27
N TYR A 544 -9.26 -0.18 28.97
CA TYR A 544 -9.44 -1.46 28.29
C TYR A 544 -8.91 -1.43 26.86
N ILE A 545 -8.54 -2.60 26.36
CA ILE A 545 -8.23 -2.84 24.95
C ILE A 545 -9.35 -3.69 24.36
N ARG A 546 -10.00 -3.20 23.31
CA ARG A 546 -10.94 -3.97 22.49
C ARG A 546 -10.20 -4.58 21.31
N ILE A 547 -10.50 -5.85 21.03
CA ILE A 547 -10.05 -6.55 19.82
C ILE A 547 -11.26 -6.74 18.91
N ALA A 548 -11.18 -6.21 17.69
CA ALA A 548 -12.22 -6.37 16.68
C ALA A 548 -11.69 -7.20 15.50
N GLU A 549 -12.33 -8.33 15.23
CA GLU A 549 -12.08 -9.16 14.05
C GLU A 549 -12.48 -8.37 12.79
N LEU A 550 -11.62 -8.43 11.78
CA LEU A 550 -11.92 -7.95 10.45
C LEU A 550 -12.44 -9.11 9.61
N ILE A 551 -13.59 -8.93 8.94
CA ILE A 551 -14.20 -9.97 8.12
C ILE A 551 -13.99 -9.59 6.65
N PRO A 552 -13.16 -10.36 5.90
CA PRO A 552 -12.91 -10.08 4.48
C PRO A 552 -14.18 -10.14 3.64
N ASN A 553 -14.24 -9.32 2.59
CA ASN A 553 -15.33 -9.40 1.63
C ASN A 553 -15.20 -10.69 0.81
N THR A 554 -16.24 -11.52 0.74
CA THR A 554 -16.25 -12.76 -0.07
C THR A 554 -17.09 -12.65 -1.33
N VAL A 555 -17.79 -11.53 -1.50
CA VAL A 555 -18.61 -11.22 -2.67
C VAL A 555 -18.11 -9.91 -3.24
N ARG A 556 -17.91 -9.87 -4.56
CA ARG A 556 -17.56 -8.64 -5.27
C ARG A 556 -18.70 -7.63 -5.09
N PRO A 557 -18.50 -6.50 -4.41
CA PRO A 557 -19.51 -5.47 -4.36
C PRO A 557 -19.56 -4.78 -5.73
N ASN A 558 -20.72 -4.78 -6.39
CA ASN A 558 -20.88 -4.08 -7.66
C ASN A 558 -20.71 -2.57 -7.44
N ASN A 559 -19.67 -1.93 -8.02
CA ASN A 559 -19.76 -0.68 -8.83
C ASN A 559 -18.44 0.09 -8.99
N PHE A 560 -18.14 0.46 -10.25
CA PHE A 560 -17.46 1.70 -10.63
C PHE A 560 -18.37 2.62 -11.49
N ALA A 561 -19.54 2.14 -11.95
CA ALA A 561 -20.34 2.78 -13.01
C ALA A 561 -21.69 3.37 -12.55
N GLY A 562 -21.78 3.88 -11.33
CA GLY A 562 -22.90 4.76 -10.94
C GLY A 562 -24.26 4.10 -10.67
N VAL A 563 -24.36 2.78 -10.47
CA VAL A 563 -25.64 2.10 -10.17
C VAL A 563 -25.56 1.25 -8.89
N GLY A 564 -25.54 1.91 -7.73
CA GLY A 564 -25.97 1.38 -6.42
C GLY A 564 -25.28 0.13 -5.84
N THR A 565 -24.35 0.31 -4.91
CA THR A 565 -24.38 -0.30 -3.56
C THR A 565 -23.60 0.59 -2.59
N VAL A 566 -23.94 0.52 -1.31
CA VAL A 566 -23.34 1.30 -0.22
C VAL A 566 -22.35 0.38 0.50
N PRO A 567 -21.14 0.83 0.85
CA PRO A 567 -20.16 -0.05 1.49
C PRO A 567 -20.71 -0.66 2.78
N TYR A 568 -20.28 -1.88 3.11
CA TYR A 568 -20.70 -2.62 4.30
C TYR A 568 -20.46 -1.85 5.60
N SER A 569 -19.55 -0.89 5.56
CA SER A 569 -19.20 -0.02 6.68
C SER A 569 -18.51 1.23 6.12
N PHE A 570 -18.15 2.16 7.00
CA PHE A 570 -17.30 3.30 6.67
C PHE A 570 -15.94 2.89 6.06
N TRP A 571 -15.39 1.75 6.49
CA TRP A 571 -14.08 1.23 6.08
C TRP A 571 -14.15 0.19 4.96
N GLY A 572 -15.34 -0.17 4.49
CA GLY A 572 -15.51 -1.06 3.36
C GLY A 572 -15.40 -2.55 3.67
N TYR A 573 -15.29 -2.92 4.94
CA TYR A 573 -15.29 -4.31 5.45
C TYR A 573 -16.20 -4.45 6.67
N LYS A 574 -16.66 -5.68 6.94
CA LYS A 574 -17.39 -5.99 8.18
C LYS A 574 -16.41 -6.17 9.34
N SER A 575 -16.77 -5.72 10.53
CA SER A 575 -15.95 -5.95 11.73
C SER A 575 -16.81 -6.40 12.91
N LYS A 576 -16.21 -7.17 13.81
CA LYS A 576 -16.90 -7.77 14.96
C LYS A 576 -16.04 -7.68 16.21
N SER A 577 -16.57 -7.12 17.30
CA SER A 577 -15.86 -7.11 18.58
C SER A 577 -15.77 -8.52 19.16
N LEU A 578 -14.55 -9.06 19.24
CA LEU A 578 -14.27 -10.34 19.89
C LEU A 578 -14.25 -10.23 21.41
N GLY A 579 -14.10 -9.01 21.92
CA GLY A 579 -14.17 -8.69 23.33
C GLY A 579 -13.12 -7.67 23.74
N GLU A 580 -13.02 -7.50 25.04
CA GLU A 580 -12.23 -6.48 25.70
C GLU A 580 -11.39 -7.11 26.82
N ALA A 581 -10.21 -6.54 27.06
CA ALA A 581 -9.34 -6.91 28.18
C ALA A 581 -8.95 -5.66 29.00
N PRO A 582 -8.82 -5.79 30.33
CA PRO A 582 -8.42 -4.66 31.18
C PRO A 582 -6.96 -4.26 30.94
N VAL A 583 -6.70 -2.97 31.09
CA VAL A 583 -5.36 -2.38 31.13
C VAL A 583 -4.95 -2.18 32.59
N GLU A 584 -3.71 -2.53 32.91
CA GLU A 584 -3.13 -2.36 34.23
C GLU A 584 -2.88 -0.88 34.56
N THR A 585 -2.65 -0.57 35.84
CA THR A 585 -2.47 0.82 36.29
C THR A 585 -1.20 1.49 35.74
N ASP A 586 -0.22 0.72 35.27
CA ASP A 586 0.98 1.20 34.57
C ASP A 586 0.79 1.31 33.05
N GLY A 587 -0.42 1.05 32.54
CA GLY A 587 -0.74 1.06 31.11
C GLY A 587 -0.39 -0.23 30.38
N SER A 588 0.05 -1.29 31.06
CA SER A 588 0.40 -2.55 30.41
C SER A 588 -0.81 -3.49 30.24
N ALA A 589 -0.75 -4.39 29.26
CA ALA A 589 -1.76 -5.43 29.05
C ALA A 589 -1.14 -6.73 28.53
N TYR A 590 -1.67 -7.87 28.98
CA TYR A 590 -1.32 -9.20 28.49
C TYR A 590 -2.59 -9.94 28.13
N ILE A 591 -2.83 -10.17 26.84
CA ILE A 591 -4.13 -10.57 26.30
C ILE A 591 -3.96 -11.85 25.49
N GLN A 592 -4.82 -12.83 25.71
CA GLN A 592 -4.99 -13.96 24.79
C GLN A 592 -5.90 -13.53 23.64
N VAL A 593 -5.37 -13.57 22.41
CA VAL A 593 -6.07 -13.16 21.18
C VAL A 593 -6.27 -14.38 20.28
N PRO A 594 -7.23 -14.35 19.33
CA PRO A 594 -7.35 -15.44 18.37
C PRO A 594 -6.11 -15.54 17.46
N CYS A 595 -5.73 -16.78 17.16
CA CYS A 595 -4.73 -17.09 16.13
C CYS A 595 -5.36 -17.05 14.73
N GLU A 596 -4.56 -16.80 13.69
CA GLU A 596 -4.94 -16.85 12.27
C GLU A 596 -6.20 -16.03 11.94
N THR A 597 -6.48 -15.04 12.79
CA THR A 597 -7.65 -14.18 12.70
C THR A 597 -7.14 -12.76 12.58
N PRO A 598 -7.54 -12.03 11.54
CA PRO A 598 -7.17 -10.64 11.42
C PRO A 598 -7.99 -9.76 12.35
N TRP A 599 -7.33 -8.83 13.03
CA TRP A 599 -7.98 -7.95 13.98
C TRP A 599 -7.33 -6.56 14.01
N VAL A 600 -8.09 -5.60 14.52
CA VAL A 600 -7.64 -4.24 14.89
C VAL A 600 -7.88 -4.03 16.38
N LEU A 601 -7.19 -3.05 16.96
CA LEU A 601 -7.27 -2.76 18.40
C LEU A 601 -7.73 -1.33 18.67
N SER A 602 -8.45 -1.18 19.77
CA SER A 602 -8.97 0.11 20.23
C SER A 602 -8.73 0.27 21.73
N GLY A 603 -8.21 1.43 22.14
CA GLY A 603 -8.11 1.84 23.54
C GLY A 603 -9.42 2.47 24.01
N LEU A 604 -10.00 1.93 25.07
CA LEU A 604 -11.29 2.37 25.61
C LEU A 604 -11.15 3.06 26.96
N ASN A 605 -11.98 4.07 27.23
CA ASN A 605 -12.08 4.70 28.54
C ASN A 605 -12.92 3.87 29.54
N ALA A 606 -13.16 4.43 30.74
CA ALA A 606 -13.96 3.78 31.78
C ALA A 606 -15.42 3.49 31.35
N ASP A 607 -15.99 4.31 30.47
CA ASP A 607 -17.33 4.16 29.89
C ASP A 607 -17.34 3.26 28.63
N ARG A 608 -16.19 2.69 28.30
CA ARG A 608 -15.96 1.78 27.16
C ARG A 608 -16.12 2.42 25.79
N GLU A 609 -15.95 3.74 25.75
CA GLU A 609 -15.92 4.55 24.53
C GLU A 609 -14.51 4.50 23.95
N THR A 610 -14.40 4.43 22.62
CA THR A 610 -13.09 4.38 21.99
C THR A 610 -12.44 5.77 21.97
N VAL A 611 -11.27 5.85 22.61
CA VAL A 611 -10.48 7.09 22.80
C VAL A 611 -9.10 7.03 22.14
N LYS A 612 -8.61 5.83 21.78
CA LYS A 612 -7.44 5.60 20.93
C LYS A 612 -7.74 4.47 19.93
N HIS A 613 -7.22 4.55 18.70
CA HIS A 613 -7.42 3.53 17.67
C HIS A 613 -6.09 3.11 17.07
N ASP A 614 -5.94 1.82 16.79
CA ASP A 614 -4.97 1.31 15.83
C ASP A 614 -5.74 0.50 14.79
N GLN A 615 -5.86 1.09 13.61
CA GLN A 615 -6.62 0.55 12.49
C GLN A 615 -5.75 -0.28 11.55
N MET A 616 -4.52 -0.59 11.95
CA MET A 616 -3.63 -1.45 11.19
C MET A 616 -4.03 -2.92 11.42
N PRO A 617 -4.46 -3.66 10.38
CA PRO A 617 -4.78 -5.08 10.54
C PRO A 617 -3.56 -5.86 11.02
N GLN A 618 -3.74 -6.60 12.10
CA GLN A 618 -2.75 -7.50 12.67
C GLN A 618 -3.31 -8.92 12.71
N SER A 619 -2.44 -9.92 12.75
CA SER A 619 -2.82 -11.31 13.03
C SER A 619 -1.65 -12.00 13.69
N LEU A 620 -1.88 -13.18 14.27
CA LEU A 620 -0.81 -13.99 14.84
C LEU A 620 -0.85 -15.40 14.30
N ARG A 621 0.32 -15.93 13.96
CA ARG A 621 0.46 -17.35 13.65
C ARG A 621 0.14 -18.18 14.87
N ARG A 622 -0.37 -19.39 14.66
CA ARG A 622 -0.69 -20.29 15.77
C ARG A 622 0.50 -20.42 16.73
N GLY A 623 0.22 -20.17 18.01
CA GLY A 623 1.21 -20.30 19.06
C GLY A 623 2.25 -19.19 19.08
N THR A 624 1.95 -17.98 18.58
CA THR A 624 2.90 -16.86 18.65
C THR A 624 2.51 -15.72 19.57
N THR A 625 3.49 -14.89 19.92
CA THR A 625 3.30 -13.71 20.77
C THR A 625 3.76 -12.44 20.05
N LEU A 626 2.87 -11.44 19.94
CA LEU A 626 3.21 -10.07 19.53
C LEU A 626 3.47 -9.21 20.77
N THR A 627 4.53 -8.41 20.75
CA THR A 627 4.86 -7.48 21.84
C THR A 627 5.05 -6.07 21.31
N CYS A 628 4.25 -5.13 21.83
CA CYS A 628 4.28 -3.71 21.51
C CYS A 628 4.87 -2.91 22.68
N GLY A 629 5.70 -1.90 22.40
CA GLY A 629 6.22 -0.97 23.43
C GLY A 629 5.17 0.05 23.91
N GLY A 630 4.28 0.45 23.00
CA GLY A 630 3.24 1.44 23.22
C GLY A 630 2.28 1.51 22.02
N CYS A 631 1.37 2.48 22.04
CA CYS A 631 0.45 2.75 20.92
C CYS A 631 1.19 3.58 19.86
N HIS A 632 1.48 3.02 18.67
CA HIS A 632 2.22 3.72 17.61
C HIS A 632 3.56 4.36 18.06
N LEU A 633 4.29 3.67 18.95
CA LEU A 633 5.55 4.17 19.50
C LEU A 633 6.73 3.73 18.60
N HIS A 634 7.05 4.54 17.59
CA HIS A 634 7.95 4.19 16.47
C HIS A 634 9.29 4.91 16.43
N ASN A 635 9.64 5.65 17.49
CA ASN A 635 10.85 6.47 17.52
C ASN A 635 12.14 5.71 17.85
N ASP A 636 13.26 6.26 17.38
CA ASP A 636 14.60 5.67 17.48
C ASP A 636 15.51 6.24 18.59
N VAL A 637 14.98 7.09 19.48
CA VAL A 637 15.78 7.76 20.53
C VAL A 637 15.39 7.42 21.95
N SER A 638 14.10 7.16 22.21
CA SER A 638 13.65 6.81 23.55
C SER A 638 13.76 5.30 23.74
N PRO A 639 14.32 4.83 24.86
CA PRO A 639 14.23 3.43 25.22
C PRO A 639 12.77 3.00 25.22
N GLN A 640 12.46 2.05 24.37
CA GLN A 640 11.11 1.53 24.21
C GLN A 640 10.71 0.80 25.50
N PRO A 641 9.50 1.02 26.04
CA PRO A 641 9.03 0.31 27.21
C PRO A 641 9.12 -1.20 27.01
N VAL A 642 9.69 -1.89 28.01
CA VAL A 642 9.93 -3.34 27.95
C VAL A 642 8.83 -4.06 28.72
N PHE A 643 8.07 -4.92 28.03
CA PHE A 643 6.94 -5.62 28.63
C PHE A 643 7.32 -6.42 29.89
N ALA A 644 8.49 -7.05 29.93
CA ALA A 644 8.95 -7.84 31.09
C ALA A 644 9.05 -7.04 32.40
N ASN A 645 9.13 -5.71 32.34
CA ASN A 645 9.19 -4.83 33.51
C ASN A 645 7.80 -4.33 33.97
N SER A 646 6.72 -4.74 33.29
CA SER A 646 5.37 -4.26 33.53
C SER A 646 4.59 -5.09 34.56
N ILE A 647 3.50 -4.53 35.09
CA ILE A 647 2.56 -5.24 35.96
C ILE A 647 1.94 -6.43 35.24
N ALA A 648 1.56 -6.28 33.97
CA ALA A 648 0.92 -7.34 33.19
C ALA A 648 1.82 -8.56 32.99
N ALA A 649 3.16 -8.39 32.93
CA ALA A 649 4.10 -9.50 32.83
C ALA A 649 4.14 -10.39 34.08
N GLY A 650 3.75 -9.86 35.24
CA GLY A 650 3.64 -10.61 36.49
C GLY A 650 2.32 -11.39 36.65
N LYS A 651 1.44 -11.34 35.65
CA LYS A 651 0.09 -11.92 35.69
C LYS A 651 -0.15 -12.90 34.54
N PRO A 652 -1.11 -13.83 34.66
CA PRO A 652 -1.53 -14.66 33.54
C PRO A 652 -2.19 -13.82 32.44
N PRO A 653 -2.14 -14.27 31.18
CA PRO A 653 -2.82 -13.61 30.08
C PRO A 653 -4.33 -13.53 30.34
N GLN A 654 -4.92 -12.38 30.03
CA GLN A 654 -6.35 -12.14 30.15
C GLN A 654 -7.09 -12.63 28.90
N ALA A 655 -8.13 -13.43 29.09
CA ALA A 655 -9.06 -13.77 28.01
C ALA A 655 -9.92 -12.56 27.64
N LEU A 656 -10.30 -12.47 26.37
CA LEU A 656 -11.26 -11.47 25.90
C LEU A 656 -12.63 -11.70 26.55
N GLN A 657 -13.17 -10.65 27.16
CA GLN A 657 -14.48 -10.65 27.79
C GLN A 657 -15.47 -9.84 26.95
N ASN A 658 -16.78 -10.02 27.19
CA ASN A 658 -17.80 -9.15 26.60
C ASN A 658 -17.80 -9.08 25.05
N PRO A 659 -17.75 -10.22 24.31
CA PRO A 659 -17.89 -10.18 22.86
C PRO A 659 -19.21 -9.50 22.46
N ARG A 660 -19.22 -8.83 21.30
CA ARG A 660 -20.41 -8.16 20.76
C ARG A 660 -20.77 -8.72 19.40
N PRO A 661 -22.07 -8.79 19.06
CA PRO A 661 -22.48 -9.03 17.69
C PRO A 661 -22.07 -7.85 16.80
N ILE A 662 -22.21 -8.04 15.50
CA ILE A 662 -22.18 -6.93 14.55
C ILE A 662 -23.52 -6.21 14.68
N TYR A 663 -23.51 -4.98 15.17
CA TYR A 663 -24.70 -4.13 15.19
C TYR A 663 -24.84 -3.45 13.83
N GLU A 664 -26.03 -3.51 13.24
CA GLU A 664 -26.31 -3.07 11.88
C GLU A 664 -27.30 -1.90 11.86
N TYR A 665 -27.07 -0.92 10.98
CA TYR A 665 -27.87 0.31 10.97
C TYR A 665 -29.38 0.07 10.87
N SER A 666 -29.83 -0.73 9.90
CA SER A 666 -31.26 -0.96 9.63
C SER A 666 -31.96 -1.71 10.77
N ALA A 667 -31.28 -2.70 11.37
CA ALA A 667 -31.88 -3.63 12.32
C ALA A 667 -31.79 -3.11 13.77
N ASP A 668 -30.69 -2.45 14.13
CA ASP A 668 -30.38 -2.10 15.51
C ASP A 668 -30.51 -0.60 15.79
N ILE A 669 -30.14 0.26 14.83
CA ILE A 669 -30.07 1.72 15.05
C ILE A 669 -31.38 2.43 14.72
N VAL A 670 -32.00 2.09 13.59
CA VAL A 670 -33.28 2.68 13.16
C VAL A 670 -34.37 2.54 14.23
N PRO A 671 -34.57 1.38 14.90
CA PRO A 671 -35.55 1.27 15.98
C PRO A 671 -35.28 2.20 17.17
N ILE A 672 -34.01 2.38 17.53
CA ILE A 672 -33.60 3.27 18.63
C ILE A 672 -33.89 4.72 18.25
N ILE A 673 -33.49 5.15 17.04
CA ILE A 673 -33.78 6.51 16.54
C ILE A 673 -35.28 6.77 16.48
N ASN A 674 -36.07 5.80 16.01
CA ASN A 674 -37.53 5.91 15.98
C ASN A 674 -38.13 6.13 17.36
N LYS A 675 -37.68 5.35 18.34
CA LYS A 675 -38.19 5.40 19.71
C LYS A 675 -37.77 6.68 20.45
N ARG A 676 -36.58 7.20 20.18
CA ARG A 676 -35.94 8.26 20.98
C ARG A 676 -35.96 9.64 20.33
N CYS A 677 -35.87 9.71 19.01
CA CYS A 677 -35.63 10.98 18.30
C CYS A 677 -36.77 11.35 17.34
N ALA A 678 -37.43 10.37 16.70
CA ALA A 678 -38.37 10.63 15.62
C ALA A 678 -39.61 11.44 16.06
N SER A 679 -40.05 11.39 17.31
CA SER A 679 -41.22 12.17 17.76
C SER A 679 -41.01 13.69 17.67
N CYS A 680 -39.76 14.16 17.79
CA CYS A 680 -39.42 15.58 17.71
C CYS A 680 -38.85 15.96 16.34
N HIS A 681 -38.13 15.04 15.68
CA HIS A 681 -37.44 15.27 14.40
C HIS A 681 -38.17 14.61 13.22
N ASN A 682 -39.47 14.89 13.06
CA ASN A 682 -40.29 14.31 12.00
C ASN A 682 -40.78 15.37 11.01
N GLY A 683 -40.59 15.07 9.71
CA GLY A 683 -41.10 15.87 8.61
C GLY A 683 -40.33 17.18 8.38
N PRO A 684 -40.78 18.02 7.43
CA PRO A 684 -40.10 19.27 7.08
C PRO A 684 -40.01 20.32 8.20
N THR A 685 -40.81 20.16 9.26
CA THR A 685 -40.86 21.06 10.42
C THR A 685 -40.35 20.41 11.71
N GLY A 686 -39.53 19.36 11.59
CA GLY A 686 -38.90 18.72 12.74
C GLY A 686 -38.09 19.73 13.58
N GLN A 687 -38.06 19.53 14.90
CA GLN A 687 -37.35 20.41 15.82
C GLN A 687 -35.86 20.48 15.47
N GLY A 688 -35.25 21.64 15.70
CA GLY A 688 -33.86 21.89 15.32
C GLY A 688 -33.60 21.86 13.82
N GLY A 689 -34.63 21.83 12.96
CA GLY A 689 -34.47 21.77 11.51
C GLY A 689 -34.10 20.39 10.96
N LEU A 690 -34.28 19.32 11.75
CA LEU A 690 -33.88 17.96 11.38
C LEU A 690 -35.08 17.08 11.05
N ASN A 691 -34.98 16.34 9.95
CA ASN A 691 -35.94 15.32 9.54
C ASN A 691 -35.31 13.92 9.54
N LEU A 692 -35.64 13.13 10.56
CA LEU A 692 -35.20 11.73 10.71
C LEU A 692 -36.16 10.74 10.05
N ASN A 693 -37.18 11.20 9.32
CA ASN A 693 -38.18 10.34 8.68
C ASN A 693 -38.15 10.44 7.14
N ASP A 694 -36.97 10.51 6.56
CA ASP A 694 -36.76 10.60 5.11
C ASP A 694 -36.01 9.38 4.56
N GLY A 695 -36.13 8.24 5.25
CA GLY A 695 -35.59 6.95 4.82
C GLY A 695 -34.09 6.98 4.49
N SER A 696 -33.75 6.78 3.21
CA SER A 696 -32.36 6.75 2.74
C SER A 696 -31.65 8.10 2.86
N ASN A 697 -32.39 9.22 2.84
CA ASN A 697 -31.83 10.56 3.07
C ASN A 697 -31.40 10.72 4.53
N THR A 698 -32.18 10.21 5.49
CA THR A 698 -31.79 10.18 6.91
C THR A 698 -30.51 9.39 7.13
N ARG A 699 -30.37 8.24 6.47
CA ARG A 699 -29.11 7.49 6.53
C ARG A 699 -27.94 8.27 5.97
N SER A 700 -28.11 8.88 4.79
CA SER A 700 -27.05 9.70 4.18
C SER A 700 -26.68 10.88 5.07
N MET A 701 -27.64 11.50 5.75
CA MET A 701 -27.36 12.55 6.72
C MET A 701 -26.47 12.01 7.85
N ILE A 702 -26.88 10.93 8.50
CA ILE A 702 -26.18 10.38 9.67
C ILE A 702 -24.79 9.85 9.29
N THR A 703 -24.64 9.13 8.18
CA THR A 703 -23.42 8.37 7.90
C THR A 703 -22.55 8.97 6.80
N ARG A 704 -22.94 10.10 6.20
CA ARG A 704 -22.28 10.60 4.98
C ARG A 704 -22.32 12.11 4.75
N ASP A 705 -23.03 12.91 5.54
CA ASP A 705 -23.13 14.35 5.30
C ASP A 705 -21.94 15.14 5.86
N TYR A 706 -20.74 14.81 5.39
CA TYR A 706 -19.50 15.52 5.74
C TYR A 706 -19.45 16.92 5.10
N SER A 707 -20.28 17.20 4.08
CA SER A 707 -20.43 18.54 3.49
C SER A 707 -21.42 19.42 4.25
N GLN A 708 -21.97 18.95 5.37
CA GLN A 708 -22.90 19.69 6.23
C GLN A 708 -24.15 20.23 5.51
N LYS A 709 -24.60 19.59 4.43
CA LYS A 709 -25.73 20.08 3.60
C LYS A 709 -27.06 20.06 4.35
N THR A 710 -27.19 19.12 5.29
CA THR A 710 -28.37 18.94 6.13
C THR A 710 -28.16 19.47 7.54
N ASN A 711 -26.96 20.00 7.85
CA ASN A 711 -26.69 20.61 9.14
C ASN A 711 -27.48 21.95 9.23
N PRO A 712 -28.39 22.11 10.19
CA PRO A 712 -29.13 23.36 10.38
C PRO A 712 -28.24 24.53 10.81
N ASN A 713 -27.08 24.23 11.41
CA ASN A 713 -26.09 25.21 11.86
C ASN A 713 -24.69 24.78 11.36
N PRO A 714 -24.42 24.90 10.04
CA PRO A 714 -23.16 24.45 9.48
C PRO A 714 -22.00 25.27 10.03
N VAL A 715 -20.93 24.58 10.41
CA VAL A 715 -19.72 25.19 10.99
C VAL A 715 -18.68 25.38 9.90
N VAL A 716 -18.02 26.54 9.90
CA VAL A 716 -16.90 26.81 9.02
C VAL A 716 -15.66 26.11 9.58
N ILE A 717 -15.11 25.18 8.81
CA ILE A 717 -13.91 24.41 9.18
C ILE A 717 -12.67 25.04 8.57
N HIS A 718 -12.78 25.53 7.33
CA HIS A 718 -11.65 26.10 6.60
C HIS A 718 -11.90 27.55 6.20
N THR A 719 -10.80 28.28 6.08
CA THR A 719 -10.76 29.71 5.80
C THR A 719 -10.35 30.01 4.35
N PRO A 720 -10.73 31.19 3.81
CA PRO A 720 -10.19 31.65 2.52
C PRO A 720 -8.67 31.75 2.47
N ALA A 721 -8.02 32.02 3.61
CA ALA A 721 -6.56 32.14 3.69
C ALA A 721 -5.85 30.81 3.42
N GLU A 722 -6.53 29.69 3.67
CA GLU A 722 -6.08 28.33 3.36
C GLU A 722 -6.41 27.91 1.92
N GLY A 723 -7.08 28.77 1.14
CA GLY A 723 -7.48 28.54 -0.25
C GLY A 723 -8.93 28.10 -0.44
N TYR A 724 -9.70 27.92 0.65
CA TYR A 724 -11.06 27.38 0.59
C TYR A 724 -12.09 28.47 0.36
N ASP A 725 -12.91 28.34 -0.68
CA ASP A 725 -13.97 29.28 -1.04
C ASP A 725 -15.38 28.65 -1.05
N GLY A 726 -16.38 29.51 -0.84
CA GLY A 726 -17.80 29.14 -0.92
C GLY A 726 -18.17 27.94 -0.05
N THR A 727 -18.70 26.89 -0.66
CA THR A 727 -19.19 25.69 0.06
C THR A 727 -18.08 24.79 0.58
N LYS A 728 -16.83 24.94 0.11
CA LYS A 728 -15.70 24.10 0.52
C LYS A 728 -15.24 24.39 1.95
N GLN A 729 -15.52 25.60 2.44
CA GLN A 729 -15.22 26.03 3.81
C GLN A 729 -15.95 25.23 4.88
N TYR A 730 -17.04 24.54 4.51
CA TYR A 730 -17.90 23.76 5.41
C TYR A 730 -17.65 22.25 5.30
N ILE A 731 -16.68 21.81 4.51
CA ILE A 731 -16.37 20.39 4.39
C ILE A 731 -15.68 19.96 5.69
N LEU A 732 -16.21 18.94 6.34
CA LEU A 732 -15.60 18.34 7.53
C LEU A 732 -14.41 17.47 7.15
N ASP A 733 -13.38 17.53 7.99
CA ASP A 733 -12.23 16.65 7.88
C ASP A 733 -12.62 15.19 8.12
N ARG A 734 -12.15 14.28 7.25
CA ARG A 734 -12.34 12.85 7.44
C ARG A 734 -11.56 12.41 8.71
N PRO A 735 -12.09 11.47 9.51
CA PRO A 735 -13.16 10.54 9.19
C PRO A 735 -14.54 11.00 9.65
N LEU A 736 -14.77 12.30 9.88
CA LEU A 736 -16.13 12.75 10.14
C LEU A 736 -16.97 12.31 8.95
N ALA A 737 -17.79 11.29 9.19
CA ALA A 737 -18.64 10.68 8.20
C ALA A 737 -19.78 11.64 7.87
N SER A 738 -20.22 12.35 8.90
CA SER A 738 -21.13 13.47 8.86
C SER A 738 -20.85 14.41 10.01
N TRP A 739 -21.58 15.52 10.07
CA TRP A 739 -21.62 16.39 11.23
C TRP A 739 -22.22 15.72 12.50
N LEU A 740 -22.75 14.50 12.40
CA LEU A 740 -23.28 13.72 13.52
C LEU A 740 -22.37 12.58 13.96
N ILE A 741 -21.43 12.13 13.12
CA ILE A 741 -20.72 10.87 13.32
C ILE A 741 -19.25 11.00 12.93
N HIS A 742 -18.38 10.64 13.87
CA HIS A 742 -17.01 10.22 13.59
C HIS A 742 -17.01 8.75 13.20
N GLY A 743 -16.38 8.39 12.06
CA GLY A 743 -16.49 7.07 11.44
C GLY A 743 -16.01 5.87 12.25
N SER A 744 -15.45 6.05 13.45
CA SER A 744 -14.96 4.97 14.33
C SER A 744 -14.91 5.33 15.82
N SER A 745 -15.43 6.50 16.23
CA SER A 745 -15.36 6.91 17.63
C SER A 745 -16.70 7.44 18.09
N SER A 746 -17.35 6.72 18.99
CA SER A 746 -18.53 7.20 19.68
C SER A 746 -18.22 8.44 20.51
N ALA A 747 -17.06 8.46 21.16
CA ALA A 747 -16.64 9.57 22.01
C ALA A 747 -16.58 10.87 21.22
N GLY A 748 -16.11 10.83 19.97
CA GLY A 748 -16.09 11.94 19.02
C GLY A 748 -17.37 12.16 18.19
N SER A 749 -18.49 11.49 18.48
CA SER A 749 -19.69 11.54 17.64
C SER A 749 -20.85 12.31 18.29
N PRO A 750 -21.28 13.45 17.73
CA PRO A 750 -22.42 14.22 18.23
C PRO A 750 -23.72 13.43 18.40
N LEU A 751 -24.02 12.46 17.51
CA LEU A 751 -25.20 11.60 17.67
C LEU A 751 -25.16 10.85 19.02
N TYR A 752 -24.00 10.31 19.38
CA TYR A 752 -23.81 9.59 20.63
C TYR A 752 -23.92 10.53 21.84
N TRP A 753 -23.45 11.77 21.72
CA TRP A 753 -23.59 12.78 22.78
C TRP A 753 -25.05 13.04 23.14
N TYR A 754 -25.94 13.13 22.13
CA TYR A 754 -27.38 13.31 22.37
C TYR A 754 -28.03 12.08 23.02
N PHE A 755 -27.56 10.86 22.74
CA PHE A 755 -28.02 9.65 23.44
C PHE A 755 -27.52 9.59 24.89
N LYS A 756 -26.28 10.02 25.14
CA LYS A 756 -25.68 10.07 26.49
C LYS A 756 -26.12 11.29 27.30
N ASN A 757 -26.67 12.30 26.62
CA ASN A 757 -27.02 13.62 27.15
C ASN A 757 -25.80 14.42 27.68
N GLU A 758 -24.63 14.21 27.08
CA GLU A 758 -23.41 14.96 27.37
C GLU A 758 -22.39 14.81 26.24
N ARG A 759 -21.47 15.77 26.14
CA ARG A 759 -20.33 15.73 25.22
C ARG A 759 -19.23 14.81 25.78
N THR A 760 -18.69 13.89 24.97
CA THR A 760 -17.79 12.81 25.44
C THR A 760 -16.39 12.78 24.83
N ASP A 761 -16.03 13.77 24.03
CA ASP A 761 -14.76 13.80 23.29
C ASP A 761 -13.62 14.49 24.06
N TYR A 762 -13.77 14.65 25.38
CA TYR A 762 -12.80 15.34 26.26
C TYR A 762 -12.61 16.83 25.93
N ARG A 763 -13.45 17.41 25.08
CA ARG A 763 -13.44 18.83 24.72
C ARG A 763 -14.66 19.57 25.27
N THR A 764 -14.52 20.88 25.37
CA THR A 764 -15.64 21.80 25.63
C THR A 764 -16.05 22.48 24.32
N ASN A 765 -17.27 23.02 24.26
CA ASN A 765 -17.70 23.82 23.10
C ASN A 765 -16.83 25.07 22.86
N ALA A 766 -16.13 25.56 23.88
CA ALA A 766 -15.21 26.68 23.74
C ALA A 766 -13.81 26.27 23.24
N ALA A 767 -13.55 24.98 23.03
CA ALA A 767 -12.22 24.48 22.69
C ALA A 767 -11.76 24.92 21.29
N SER A 768 -12.70 25.01 20.32
CA SER A 768 -12.42 25.49 18.96
C SER A 768 -13.68 26.10 18.35
N SER A 769 -13.53 27.17 17.57
CA SER A 769 -14.62 27.75 16.79
C SER A 769 -14.92 26.97 15.50
N ALA A 770 -14.02 26.07 15.10
CA ALA A 770 -14.14 25.21 13.92
C ALA A 770 -14.60 23.80 14.33
N ASP A 771 -15.59 23.71 15.23
CA ASP A 771 -15.99 22.45 15.86
C ASP A 771 -17.51 22.27 15.88
N ILE A 772 -17.98 21.01 15.82
CA ILE A 772 -19.39 20.70 16.02
C ILE A 772 -19.68 20.69 17.52
N ASP A 773 -20.53 21.62 17.95
CA ASP A 773 -20.88 21.78 19.35
C ASP A 773 -22.04 20.90 19.80
N TYR A 774 -21.95 20.45 21.06
CA TYR A 774 -23.09 19.85 21.76
C TYR A 774 -24.08 20.94 22.18
N ASN A 775 -25.34 20.83 21.75
CA ASN A 775 -26.38 21.75 22.21
C ASN A 775 -26.83 21.40 23.63
N ILE A 776 -26.31 22.13 24.62
CA ILE A 776 -26.65 21.94 26.05
C ILE A 776 -28.13 22.15 26.37
N ASN A 777 -28.88 22.84 25.51
CA ASN A 777 -30.32 23.06 25.68
C ASN A 777 -31.17 21.95 25.05
N HIS A 778 -30.56 20.94 24.43
CA HIS A 778 -31.29 19.79 23.92
C HIS A 778 -31.99 19.07 25.09
N PRO A 779 -33.31 18.78 25.00
CA PRO A 779 -33.99 18.03 26.05
C PRO A 779 -33.32 16.68 26.29
N ASN A 780 -33.17 16.28 27.55
CA ASN A 780 -32.67 14.94 27.85
C ASN A 780 -33.63 13.89 27.29
N VAL A 781 -33.11 12.99 26.45
CA VAL A 781 -33.84 11.86 25.90
C VAL A 781 -33.43 10.62 26.68
N PRO A 782 -34.30 10.06 27.56
CA PRO A 782 -33.93 8.93 28.39
C PRO A 782 -33.54 7.72 27.53
N THR A 783 -32.28 7.34 27.56
CA THR A 783 -31.73 6.21 26.80
C THR A 783 -31.32 5.11 27.77
N THR A 784 -31.70 3.86 27.50
CA THR A 784 -31.28 2.74 28.35
C THR A 784 -29.81 2.42 28.15
N ALA A 785 -29.15 1.83 29.15
CA ALA A 785 -27.75 1.42 29.02
C ALA A 785 -27.52 0.47 27.82
N SER A 786 -28.49 -0.41 27.52
CA SER A 786 -28.41 -1.30 26.36
C SER A 786 -28.51 -0.55 25.04
N GLU A 787 -29.43 0.41 24.90
CA GLU A 787 -29.55 1.21 23.68
C GLU A 787 -28.29 2.07 23.46
N LEU A 788 -27.77 2.68 24.53
CA LEU A 788 -26.54 3.47 24.47
C LEU A 788 -25.34 2.62 24.02
N GLN A 789 -25.23 1.40 24.55
CA GLN A 789 -24.21 0.43 24.14
C GLN A 789 -24.32 0.08 22.66
N VAL A 790 -25.52 -0.21 22.15
CA VAL A 790 -25.74 -0.56 20.74
C VAL A 790 -25.27 0.58 19.83
N VAL A 791 -25.64 1.82 20.15
CA VAL A 791 -25.22 3.00 19.38
C VAL A 791 -23.70 3.19 19.44
N ARG A 792 -23.09 3.08 20.64
CA ARG A 792 -21.64 3.16 20.82
C ARG A 792 -20.90 2.14 19.96
N ASP A 793 -21.25 0.87 20.14
CA ASP A 793 -20.53 -0.25 19.55
C ASP A 793 -20.75 -0.26 18.00
N TRP A 794 -21.89 0.18 17.49
CA TRP A 794 -22.12 0.40 16.04
C TRP A 794 -21.20 1.49 15.45
N ILE A 795 -21.01 2.61 16.16
CA ILE A 795 -20.11 3.68 15.74
C ILE A 795 -18.66 3.20 15.78
N ASP A 796 -18.24 2.64 16.92
CA ASP A 796 -16.85 2.21 17.16
C ASP A 796 -16.39 1.11 16.21
N THR A 797 -17.30 0.28 15.71
CA THR A 797 -17.00 -0.79 14.74
C THR A 797 -17.07 -0.34 13.28
N GLY A 798 -17.35 0.94 13.00
CA GLY A 798 -17.24 1.50 11.66
C GLY A 798 -18.56 1.67 10.91
N LEU A 799 -19.70 1.84 11.59
CA LEU A 799 -21.00 2.15 10.96
C LEU A 799 -21.51 1.05 10.02
N GLN A 800 -21.57 -0.18 10.54
CA GLN A 800 -21.97 -1.35 9.77
C GLN A 800 -23.36 -1.18 9.13
N TYR A 801 -23.47 -1.63 7.88
CA TYR A 801 -24.69 -1.62 7.08
C TYR A 801 -24.75 -2.79 6.09
N ASP A 802 -25.81 -3.57 6.19
CA ASP A 802 -26.16 -4.56 5.17
C ASP A 802 -27.18 -4.01 4.15
N PRO A 803 -26.80 -3.84 2.85
CA PRO A 803 -27.72 -3.39 1.81
C PRO A 803 -28.87 -4.37 1.52
N ALA A 804 -28.75 -5.64 1.92
CA ALA A 804 -29.81 -6.63 1.75
C ALA A 804 -30.92 -6.49 2.81
N VAL A 805 -30.68 -5.75 3.90
CA VAL A 805 -31.65 -5.54 4.97
C VAL A 805 -32.41 -4.23 4.71
N PRO A 806 -33.72 -4.28 4.40
CA PRO A 806 -34.51 -3.08 4.17
C PRO A 806 -34.48 -2.14 5.37
N ILE A 807 -34.34 -0.84 5.11
CA ILE A 807 -34.50 0.16 6.15
C ILE A 807 -35.99 0.22 6.48
N THR A 808 -36.35 -0.19 7.69
CA THR A 808 -37.73 -0.03 8.17
C THR A 808 -38.07 1.46 8.13
N PRO A 809 -39.23 1.86 7.57
CA PRO A 809 -39.61 3.27 7.56
C PRO A 809 -39.62 3.83 8.97
N TYR A 810 -39.12 5.05 9.12
CA TYR A 810 -39.19 5.73 10.39
C TYR A 810 -40.67 5.98 10.76
N SER A 811 -41.03 5.81 12.03
CA SER A 811 -42.44 5.85 12.44
C SER A 811 -43.02 7.24 12.15
N GLY A 812 -43.98 7.29 11.22
CA GLY A 812 -44.55 8.54 10.69
C GLY A 812 -44.48 8.68 9.17
N SER A 813 -43.84 7.75 8.44
CA SER A 813 -43.80 7.77 6.97
C SER A 813 -45.22 7.59 6.40
N VAL A 814 -45.85 8.69 5.99
CA VAL A 814 -46.99 8.61 5.08
C VAL A 814 -46.43 8.08 3.77
N SER A 815 -46.89 6.92 3.31
CA SER A 815 -46.57 6.40 1.98
C SER A 815 -46.98 7.44 0.94
N SER A 816 -46.02 8.13 0.33
CA SER A 816 -46.30 8.83 -0.91
C SER A 816 -46.32 7.81 -2.03
N ASN A 817 -47.51 7.27 -2.32
CA ASN A 817 -47.78 6.75 -3.65
C ASN A 817 -47.60 7.91 -4.64
N ARG A 818 -46.49 7.89 -5.40
CA ARG A 818 -46.45 8.45 -6.74
C ARG A 818 -45.29 7.90 -7.55
#